data_AF-A0A3M1MRH1-F1
#
_entry.id   AF-A0A3M1MRH1-F1
#
_cell.length_a   1.000
_cell.length_b   1.000
_cell.length_c   1.000
_cell.angle_alpha   90.00
_cell.angle_beta   90.00
_cell.angle_gamma   90.00
#
_symmetry.space_group_name_H-M   'P 1'
#
loop_
_entity.id
_entity.type
_entity.pdbx_description
1 polymer ?
#
loop_
_entity_poly.entity_id
_entity_poly.type
_entity_poly.pdbx_seq_one_letter_code
_entity_poly.pdbx_strand_id
1 'polypeptide(L)'
;MDKKILNWMLAIAATLLLAACGGGGSGSSTTNPNLTGITGGIAADPYITGAVFEEIAEDGVTVLQRASTASDSQGRFEFARPLTKGSTVRIKPSQRGNHGLTAYTGMVKAIVNQSGTRLVVTPLTTLVADGSTPAEVVQLCRDAGISISADQIDDDPMAPLLGSGTVSDTDLALLQANMVINAVLEAQGSTSPAPATLAVSIDTTLLQEMASAIKSLVNSSVISQIKQDLSQDPALTTPVQVEDILVAAAEQAKTLIDQARTRMQSGGIRNGDLSGQVPNLIASLPQTTKDVAMTNQGGSGGGNTLDGAALYANNCAACHSDLANTSKPNRTASQIQAAIDNNIGGMGSVASLTTAEVQAIADVLATGSTGGGNTGGGGNTTPDGIALYNSECAGCHGTLANTSKPGRTASQIQAAIDNNVGGMQFLNTLSAAEVQAIADALPAGNTGGGGGNTGGGGNTTPDGPTLYADNCASCHGTLANTSKPGRTASQIQSAIDNNVGGMQFLNTLSAAEVQAIADALPAGNTGGGGGGPDYSDCTACHAQPPNGNSFPNTAGAHAAHKALPGVGTDCSVCHTGRDHNGQVDLGFPTAFDAKNGVATDNGNGTCSNIICHGGKTTPDWWNGSINVNSQCTSCHASGTTAYNSYNSGKHSKHIGKGYACTVCHNTAKMGSHFGDLTTSSFETDPASTIGGGSTKVGSYDGRNCSNIQCHGGKSW
;
A
#
# COMPACT_ATOMS: atom_id res chain seq x y z
N MET A 1 65.99 30.35 29.63
CA MET A 1 64.65 30.23 30.24
C MET A 1 64.44 28.79 30.62
N ASP A 2 64.24 28.55 31.92
CA ASP A 2 64.45 27.27 32.58
C ASP A 2 63.32 26.27 32.35
N LYS A 3 63.68 25.01 32.02
CA LYS A 3 62.77 23.86 31.85
C LYS A 3 61.92 23.54 33.09
N LYS A 4 62.21 24.18 34.23
CA LYS A 4 61.42 24.06 35.47
C LYS A 4 60.14 24.89 35.47
N ILE A 5 60.03 25.93 34.64
CA ILE A 5 58.80 26.75 34.56
C ILE A 5 57.76 26.10 33.63
N LEU A 6 58.21 25.36 32.61
CA LEU A 6 57.32 24.65 31.69
C LEU A 6 56.67 23.41 32.33
N ASN A 7 57.36 22.73 33.25
CA ASN A 7 56.81 21.59 33.99
C ASN A 7 55.81 21.99 35.09
N TRP A 8 55.88 23.21 35.62
CA TRP A 8 54.89 23.71 36.59
C TRP A 8 53.57 24.14 35.93
N MET A 9 53.60 24.58 34.67
CA MET A 9 52.37 24.92 33.95
C MET A 9 51.62 23.68 33.42
N LEU A 10 52.30 22.57 33.11
CA LEU A 10 51.63 21.33 32.69
C LEU A 10 50.98 20.54 33.84
N ALA A 11 51.42 20.73 35.09
CA ALA A 11 50.88 20.01 36.24
C ALA A 11 49.56 20.60 36.78
N ILE A 12 49.21 21.85 36.43
CA ILE A 12 47.94 22.48 36.83
C ILE A 12 46.82 22.17 35.83
N ALA A 13 47.16 21.76 34.60
CA ALA A 13 46.18 21.40 33.57
C ALA A 13 45.62 19.96 33.68
N ALA A 14 46.19 19.12 34.55
CA ALA A 14 45.84 17.69 34.63
C ALA A 14 45.03 17.29 35.90
N THR A 15 44.63 18.25 36.75
CA THR A 15 43.91 17.98 38.01
C THR A 15 42.48 18.55 38.08
N LEU A 16 41.88 18.90 36.93
CA LEU A 16 40.51 19.44 36.86
C LEU A 16 39.53 18.61 36.01
N LEU A 17 39.80 17.31 35.86
CA LEU A 17 38.88 16.34 35.25
C LEU A 17 38.79 15.12 36.16
N LEU A 18 37.90 15.17 37.16
CA LEU A 18 36.96 14.10 37.57
C LEU A 18 36.19 14.53 38.85
N ALA A 19 34.87 14.27 38.82
CA ALA A 19 33.86 14.38 39.89
C ALA A 19 33.15 15.75 40.10
N ALA A 20 32.01 15.95 39.41
CA ALA A 20 30.70 16.08 40.07
C ALA A 20 29.55 16.11 39.05
N CYS A 21 28.58 15.22 39.24
CA CYS A 21 27.23 15.26 38.70
C CYS A 21 26.43 16.39 39.40
N GLY A 22 25.59 17.13 38.67
CA GLY A 22 24.55 17.97 39.28
C GLY A 22 24.16 19.23 38.49
N GLY A 23 23.06 19.13 37.73
CA GLY A 23 22.02 20.16 37.59
C GLY A 23 22.32 21.54 36.94
N GLY A 24 21.59 21.83 35.87
CA GLY A 24 20.87 23.12 35.74
C GLY A 24 21.50 24.26 34.93
N GLY A 25 20.95 24.50 33.73
CA GLY A 25 20.56 25.85 33.28
C GLY A 25 21.60 26.75 32.58
N SER A 26 21.22 27.14 31.35
CA SER A 26 21.47 28.44 30.70
C SER A 26 22.86 28.78 30.14
N GLY A 27 22.94 28.80 28.80
CA GLY A 27 24.02 29.39 28.01
C GLY A 27 23.50 30.05 26.73
N SER A 28 22.86 31.22 26.89
CA SER A 28 22.80 32.30 25.89
C SER A 28 24.23 32.83 25.67
N SER A 29 24.73 33.30 24.53
CA SER A 29 24.29 33.48 23.15
C SER A 29 25.56 33.82 22.33
N THR A 30 25.59 33.51 21.04
CA THR A 30 26.24 34.39 20.06
C THR A 30 25.32 34.52 18.86
N THR A 31 24.98 35.77 18.58
CA THR A 31 23.84 36.26 17.81
C THR A 31 23.94 35.98 16.31
N ASN A 32 22.94 35.28 15.79
CA ASN A 32 22.43 35.47 14.43
C ASN A 32 20.89 35.61 14.54
N PRO A 33 20.29 36.79 14.29
CA PRO A 33 18.91 37.08 14.71
C PRO A 33 17.85 36.58 13.71
N ASN A 34 18.04 35.41 13.10
CA ASN A 34 17.03 34.80 12.25
C ASN A 34 17.14 33.26 12.23
N LEU A 35 16.07 32.59 12.69
CA LEU A 35 15.70 31.17 12.51
C LEU A 35 16.29 30.13 13.50
N THR A 36 15.76 30.04 14.72
CA THR A 36 15.67 28.74 15.45
C THR A 36 14.22 28.27 15.42
N GLY A 37 13.81 27.66 14.31
CA GLY A 37 12.47 27.06 14.18
C GLY A 37 12.43 25.66 14.81
N ILE A 38 11.27 25.28 15.36
CA ILE A 38 11.00 23.93 15.86
C ILE A 38 11.18 22.93 14.70
N THR A 39 11.93 21.85 14.90
CA THR A 39 12.19 20.83 13.87
C THR A 39 11.39 19.54 14.06
N GLY A 40 10.63 19.40 15.15
CA GLY A 40 9.96 18.13 15.47
C GLY A 40 8.82 18.28 16.44
N GLY A 41 8.16 17.16 16.74
CA GLY A 41 6.99 17.14 17.60
C GLY A 41 6.83 15.85 18.40
N ILE A 42 5.72 15.76 19.12
CA ILE A 42 5.29 14.63 19.93
C ILE A 42 3.91 14.21 19.44
N ALA A 43 3.73 12.93 19.13
CA ALA A 43 2.45 12.35 18.72
C ALA A 43 1.85 11.53 19.88
N ALA A 44 0.65 11.89 20.35
CA ALA A 44 0.08 11.25 21.54
C ALA A 44 -1.45 11.08 21.54
N ASP A 45 -1.86 9.86 21.88
CA ASP A 45 -3.19 9.30 22.18
C ASP A 45 -3.23 7.87 22.85
N PRO A 46 -2.51 7.47 23.94
CA PRO A 46 -1.11 7.64 24.39
C PRO A 46 -0.04 7.68 23.29
N TYR A 47 1.25 7.69 23.62
CA TYR A 47 2.31 7.83 22.60
C TYR A 47 2.12 6.90 21.38
N ILE A 48 1.99 7.52 20.21
CA ILE A 48 1.85 6.83 18.93
C ILE A 48 3.27 6.51 18.45
N THR A 49 3.62 5.23 18.36
CA THR A 49 4.97 4.78 17.98
C THR A 49 5.01 4.40 16.50
N GLY A 50 6.07 4.77 15.78
CA GLY A 50 6.26 4.42 14.37
C GLY A 50 5.47 5.27 13.38
N ALA A 51 4.81 6.34 13.82
CA ALA A 51 4.04 7.24 12.98
C ALA A 51 4.96 8.20 12.19
N VAL A 52 4.63 8.44 10.92
CA VAL A 52 5.34 9.40 10.07
C VAL A 52 4.41 10.57 9.72
N PHE A 53 4.94 11.78 9.77
CA PHE A 53 4.19 13.02 9.56
C PHE A 53 4.63 13.73 8.28
N GLU A 54 3.73 14.53 7.72
CA GLU A 54 4.01 15.48 6.64
C GLU A 54 3.66 16.91 7.09
N GLU A 55 4.39 17.88 6.56
CA GLU A 55 4.12 19.31 6.76
C GLU A 55 3.45 19.87 5.51
N ILE A 56 2.29 20.48 5.68
CA ILE A 56 1.47 21.09 4.63
C ILE A 56 1.40 22.59 4.89
N ALA A 57 1.58 23.40 3.86
CA ALA A 57 1.52 24.86 3.97
C ALA A 57 0.14 25.34 4.44
N GLU A 58 0.07 26.61 4.83
CA GLU A 58 -1.17 27.27 5.29
C GLU A 58 -2.31 27.23 4.23
N ASP A 59 -1.98 27.04 2.95
CA ASP A 59 -2.96 26.86 1.88
C ASP A 59 -3.71 25.51 1.94
N GLY A 60 -3.30 24.59 2.83
CA GLY A 60 -3.90 23.28 3.04
C GLY A 60 -3.62 22.25 1.93
N VAL A 61 -2.81 22.59 0.92
CA VAL A 61 -2.59 21.76 -0.28
C VAL A 61 -1.11 21.53 -0.56
N THR A 62 -0.27 22.54 -0.39
CA THR A 62 1.14 22.49 -0.74
C THR A 62 1.93 21.71 0.31
N VAL A 63 2.50 20.56 -0.05
CA VAL A 63 3.36 19.79 0.85
C VAL A 63 4.75 20.43 0.95
N LEU A 64 5.09 20.96 2.12
CA LEU A 64 6.38 21.59 2.42
C LEU A 64 7.45 20.55 2.73
N GLN A 65 7.10 19.53 3.54
CA GLN A 65 7.97 18.42 3.90
C GLN A 65 7.21 17.11 3.83
N ARG A 66 7.66 16.22 2.95
CA ARG A 66 6.96 14.97 2.67
C ARG A 66 7.08 13.94 3.78
N ALA A 67 8.03 14.01 4.72
CA ALA A 67 8.17 12.99 5.76
C ALA A 67 8.99 13.53 6.94
N SER A 68 8.57 13.18 8.16
CA SER A 68 9.40 13.16 9.37
C SER A 68 10.15 11.82 9.50
N THR A 69 10.99 11.69 10.52
CA THR A 69 11.33 10.39 11.09
C THR A 69 10.07 9.69 11.58
N ALA A 70 10.11 8.36 11.71
CA ALA A 70 9.10 7.64 12.47
C ALA A 70 9.15 8.10 13.94
N SER A 71 7.99 8.20 14.59
CA SER A 71 7.92 8.53 16.01
C SER A 71 8.53 7.41 16.87
N ASP A 72 9.29 7.77 17.89
CA ASP A 72 9.86 6.81 18.84
C ASP A 72 8.83 6.35 19.90
N SER A 73 9.28 5.57 20.90
CA SER A 73 8.44 5.07 21.99
C SER A 73 7.88 6.15 22.91
N GLN A 74 8.36 7.40 22.78
CA GLN A 74 7.82 8.58 23.45
C GLN A 74 7.08 9.50 22.46
N GLY A 75 6.67 8.97 21.32
CA GLY A 75 5.94 9.70 20.28
C GLY A 75 6.76 10.78 19.57
N ARG A 76 8.09 10.85 19.78
CA ARG A 76 8.90 11.96 19.27
C ARG A 76 9.30 11.72 17.83
N PHE A 77 9.07 12.71 16.98
CA PHE A 77 9.48 12.70 15.57
C PHE A 77 10.18 14.00 15.19
N GLU A 78 10.97 13.97 14.11
CA GLU A 78 11.73 15.12 13.61
C GLU A 78 11.64 15.24 12.08
N PHE A 79 11.66 16.48 11.59
CA PHE A 79 11.76 16.83 10.18
C PHE A 79 13.17 17.29 9.83
N ALA A 80 13.55 17.09 8.56
CA ALA A 80 14.86 17.49 8.05
C ALA A 80 15.08 19.01 8.04
N ARG A 81 13.99 19.80 8.00
CA ARG A 81 14.03 21.27 8.03
C ARG A 81 13.14 21.80 9.14
N PRO A 82 13.43 23.01 9.67
CA PRO A 82 12.54 23.68 10.60
C PRO A 82 11.12 23.83 10.04
N LEU A 83 10.13 23.62 10.90
CA LEU A 83 8.72 23.78 10.58
C LEU A 83 8.37 25.25 10.31
N THR A 84 7.42 25.45 9.40
CA THR A 84 6.97 26.76 8.94
C THR A 84 5.79 27.21 9.79
N LYS A 85 5.80 28.45 10.30
CA LYS A 85 4.66 29.00 11.05
C LYS A 85 3.39 28.94 10.22
N GLY A 86 2.27 28.56 10.85
CA GLY A 86 0.97 28.50 10.18
C GLY A 86 0.80 27.28 9.26
N SER A 87 1.85 26.50 9.01
CA SER A 87 1.72 25.20 8.38
C SER A 87 1.00 24.21 9.29
N THR A 88 0.47 23.15 8.71
CA THR A 88 -0.13 22.02 9.43
C THR A 88 0.81 20.82 9.36
N VAL A 89 1.13 20.23 10.50
CA VAL A 89 1.76 18.91 10.56
C VAL A 89 0.65 17.88 10.74
N ARG A 90 0.60 16.89 9.85
CA ARG A 90 -0.44 15.85 9.79
C ARG A 90 0.17 14.47 9.72
N ILE A 91 -0.42 13.50 10.42
CA ILE A 91 -0.03 12.09 10.30
C ILE A 91 -0.30 11.56 8.90
N LYS A 92 0.64 10.78 8.33
CA LYS A 92 0.44 10.17 7.03
C LYS A 92 -0.53 8.99 7.11
N PRO A 93 -1.56 8.94 6.24
CA PRO A 93 -2.47 7.80 6.19
C PRO A 93 -1.78 6.45 5.91
N SER A 94 -0.67 6.45 5.17
CA SER A 94 0.09 5.24 4.84
C SER A 94 1.03 4.76 5.94
N GLN A 95 1.29 5.57 6.99
CA GLN A 95 2.30 5.33 8.02
C GLN A 95 1.83 5.89 9.37
N ARG A 96 0.69 5.39 9.86
CA ARG A 96 0.04 5.89 11.08
C ARG A 96 0.68 5.40 12.39
N GLY A 97 1.58 4.42 12.32
CA GLY A 97 2.18 3.82 13.52
C GLY A 97 1.18 2.99 14.33
N ASN A 98 1.53 2.74 15.59
CA ASN A 98 0.83 1.86 16.52
C ASN A 98 0.58 2.54 17.87
N HIS A 99 -0.50 2.12 18.53
CA HIS A 99 -0.65 2.18 19.98
C HIS A 99 -0.25 0.82 20.56
N GLY A 100 0.94 0.74 21.17
CA GLY A 100 1.47 -0.54 21.64
C GLY A 100 1.60 -1.54 20.50
N LEU A 101 0.88 -2.66 20.62
CA LEU A 101 0.88 -3.75 19.65
C LEU A 101 -0.15 -3.56 18.54
N THR A 102 -1.04 -2.56 18.65
CA THR A 102 -2.18 -2.41 17.76
C THR A 102 -2.06 -1.17 16.87
N ALA A 103 -2.27 -1.32 15.57
CA ALA A 103 -2.21 -0.23 14.58
C ALA A 103 -3.10 0.97 14.96
N TYR A 104 -2.57 2.19 14.83
CA TYR A 104 -3.33 3.42 15.06
C TYR A 104 -4.21 3.75 13.85
N THR A 105 -5.50 3.94 14.10
CA THR A 105 -6.53 4.10 13.05
C THR A 105 -7.06 5.52 12.93
N GLY A 106 -6.87 6.35 13.94
CA GLY A 106 -7.24 7.76 13.94
C GLY A 106 -6.37 8.64 13.03
N MET A 107 -6.65 9.94 13.08
CA MET A 107 -5.91 10.98 12.36
C MET A 107 -5.59 12.11 13.32
N VAL A 108 -4.30 12.44 13.43
CA VAL A 108 -3.82 13.55 14.25
C VAL A 108 -3.12 14.61 13.42
N LYS A 109 -3.35 15.87 13.77
CA LYS A 109 -2.70 17.04 13.17
C LYS A 109 -2.57 18.19 14.18
N ALA A 110 -1.69 19.13 13.88
CA ALA A 110 -1.53 20.36 14.65
C ALA A 110 -1.06 21.49 13.74
N ILE A 111 -1.45 22.73 14.08
CA ILE A 111 -0.93 23.95 13.44
C ILE A 111 0.39 24.31 14.09
N VAL A 112 1.40 24.63 13.28
CA VAL A 112 2.70 25.06 13.75
C VAL A 112 2.62 26.49 14.28
N ASN A 113 2.53 26.59 15.61
CA ASN A 113 2.67 27.84 16.35
C ASN A 113 4.16 28.09 16.61
N GLN A 114 4.67 29.28 16.30
CA GLN A 114 6.08 29.64 16.55
C GLN A 114 6.41 29.81 18.05
N SER A 115 5.44 29.65 18.94
CA SER A 115 5.59 29.65 20.39
C SER A 115 5.65 28.21 20.90
N GLY A 116 6.73 27.83 21.58
CA GLY A 116 6.90 26.50 22.18
C GLY A 116 8.28 25.89 21.91
N THR A 117 8.58 24.77 22.57
CA THR A 117 9.84 24.02 22.40
C THR A 117 9.68 22.83 21.44
N ARG A 118 8.49 22.24 21.34
CA ARG A 118 8.10 21.17 20.40
C ARG A 118 6.64 21.34 19.99
N LEU A 119 6.29 20.83 18.82
CA LEU A 119 4.89 20.71 18.39
C LEU A 119 4.25 19.48 19.06
N VAL A 120 3.05 19.60 19.62
CA VAL A 120 2.28 18.45 20.12
C VAL A 120 1.17 18.15 19.12
N VAL A 121 1.04 16.88 18.72
CA VAL A 121 0.14 16.42 17.67
C VAL A 121 -0.78 15.35 18.24
N THR A 122 -2.00 15.76 18.58
CA THR A 122 -2.97 14.98 19.35
C THR A 122 -4.38 15.12 18.78
N PRO A 123 -5.34 14.30 19.22
CA PRO A 123 -6.75 14.48 18.89
C PRO A 123 -7.30 15.88 19.23
N LEU A 124 -6.86 16.51 20.32
CA LEU A 124 -7.31 17.86 20.67
C LEU A 124 -6.73 18.93 19.74
N THR A 125 -5.43 18.87 19.44
CA THR A 125 -4.82 19.81 18.46
C THR A 125 -5.38 19.60 17.05
N THR A 126 -5.91 18.40 16.77
CA THR A 126 -6.58 18.08 15.51
C THR A 126 -7.84 18.91 15.34
N LEU A 127 -8.68 18.98 16.39
CA LEU A 127 -9.89 19.80 16.37
C LEU A 127 -9.56 21.29 16.16
N VAL A 128 -8.48 21.78 16.78
CA VAL A 128 -8.02 23.16 16.59
C VAL A 128 -7.52 23.39 15.16
N ALA A 129 -6.74 22.46 14.62
CA ALA A 129 -6.26 22.51 13.24
C ALA A 129 -7.38 22.34 12.20
N ASP A 130 -8.53 21.78 12.60
CA ASP A 130 -9.78 21.77 11.84
C ASP A 130 -10.57 23.08 11.96
N GLY A 131 -10.08 24.05 12.72
CA GLY A 131 -10.68 25.38 12.86
C GLY A 131 -11.56 25.57 14.10
N SER A 132 -11.61 24.59 15.01
CA SER A 132 -12.25 24.79 16.32
C SER A 132 -11.44 25.77 17.16
N THR A 133 -12.11 26.64 17.92
CA THR A 133 -11.43 27.47 18.90
C THR A 133 -11.04 26.66 20.14
N PRO A 134 -9.95 27.03 20.84
CA PRO A 134 -9.61 26.41 22.13
C PRO A 134 -10.75 26.38 23.14
N ALA A 135 -11.62 27.41 23.14
CA ALA A 135 -12.77 27.49 24.03
C ALA A 135 -13.85 26.43 23.68
N GLU A 136 -14.08 26.15 22.40
CA GLU A 136 -15.00 25.11 21.95
C GLU A 136 -14.48 23.71 22.29
N VAL A 137 -13.18 23.46 22.11
CA VAL A 137 -12.54 22.19 22.47
C VAL A 137 -12.64 21.94 23.97
N VAL A 138 -12.37 22.97 24.79
CA VAL A 138 -12.53 22.89 26.24
C VAL A 138 -14.00 22.65 26.61
N GLN A 139 -14.95 23.31 25.96
CA GLN A 139 -16.37 23.09 26.22
C GLN A 139 -16.81 21.66 25.88
N LEU A 140 -16.34 21.11 24.76
CA LEU A 140 -16.60 19.72 24.37
C LEU A 140 -16.07 18.74 25.43
N CYS A 141 -14.86 18.98 25.96
CA CYS A 141 -14.31 18.18 27.05
C CYS A 141 -15.14 18.30 28.33
N ARG A 142 -15.63 19.51 28.67
CA ARG A 142 -16.55 19.70 29.81
C ARG A 142 -17.86 18.94 29.62
N ASP A 143 -18.40 18.92 28.41
CA ASP A 143 -19.63 18.20 28.08
C ASP A 143 -19.43 16.67 28.20
N ALA A 144 -18.20 16.19 27.99
CA ALA A 144 -17.76 14.82 28.29
C ALA A 144 -17.45 14.59 29.79
N GLY A 145 -17.58 15.61 30.64
CA GLY A 145 -17.27 15.53 32.07
C GLY A 145 -15.77 15.43 32.38
N ILE A 146 -14.92 16.01 31.53
CA ILE A 146 -13.46 16.08 31.66
C ILE A 146 -13.04 17.54 31.78
N SER A 147 -12.26 17.86 32.81
CA SER A 147 -11.84 19.24 33.09
C SER A 147 -10.41 19.48 32.60
N ILE A 148 -10.28 20.26 31.53
CA ILE A 148 -9.01 20.79 31.01
C ILE A 148 -9.11 22.30 30.80
N SER A 149 -7.99 23.00 30.71
CA SER A 149 -7.90 24.40 30.33
C SER A 149 -7.33 24.58 28.92
N ALA A 150 -7.52 25.78 28.32
CA ALA A 150 -7.18 26.04 26.93
C ALA A 150 -5.66 25.99 26.65
N ASP A 151 -4.85 26.33 27.66
CA ASP A 151 -3.40 26.22 27.64
C ASP A 151 -2.90 24.78 27.62
N GLN A 152 -3.70 23.83 28.11
CA GLN A 152 -3.35 22.40 28.12
C GLN A 152 -3.55 21.69 26.78
N ILE A 153 -4.20 22.32 25.78
CA ILE A 153 -4.47 21.67 24.49
C ILE A 153 -3.17 21.32 23.75
N ASP A 154 -2.15 22.16 23.91
CA ASP A 154 -0.84 21.99 23.27
C ASP A 154 0.18 21.25 24.17
N ASP A 155 -0.24 20.77 25.35
CA ASP A 155 0.62 20.03 26.28
C ASP A 155 0.70 18.55 25.90
N ASP A 156 1.85 17.91 26.17
CA ASP A 156 2.01 16.46 26.03
C ASP A 156 1.14 15.73 27.08
N PRO A 157 0.08 15.00 26.69
CA PRO A 157 -0.83 14.34 27.62
C PRO A 157 -0.17 13.22 28.44
N MET A 158 0.96 12.69 27.98
CA MET A 158 1.68 11.61 28.67
C MET A 158 2.75 12.12 29.62
N ALA A 159 3.27 13.33 29.42
CA ALA A 159 4.39 13.86 30.20
C ALA A 159 4.17 13.84 31.74
N PRO A 160 3.00 14.20 32.29
CA PRO A 160 2.73 14.12 33.74
C PRO A 160 2.70 12.68 34.29
N LEU A 161 2.53 11.69 33.41
CA LEU A 161 2.33 10.29 33.73
C LEU A 161 3.66 9.50 33.71
N LEU A 162 4.72 10.12 33.19
CA LEU A 162 6.05 9.51 33.12
C LEU A 162 6.74 9.56 34.49
N GLY A 163 7.23 8.41 34.96
CA GLY A 163 8.10 8.31 36.13
C GLY A 163 7.45 8.61 37.49
N SER A 164 6.14 8.90 37.54
CA SER A 164 5.40 9.11 38.78
C SER A 164 4.85 7.78 39.30
N GLY A 165 5.42 7.26 40.40
CA GLY A 165 4.98 6.00 41.00
C GLY A 165 3.48 5.96 41.36
N THR A 166 2.88 7.15 41.52
CA THR A 166 1.46 7.38 41.82
C THR A 166 0.88 8.40 40.84
N VAL A 167 -0.27 8.09 40.24
CA VAL A 167 -0.97 8.92 39.25
C VAL A 167 -2.33 9.29 39.82
N SER A 168 -2.72 10.57 39.76
CA SER A 168 -4.05 11.03 40.15
C SER A 168 -5.01 11.13 38.96
N ASP A 169 -6.31 11.13 39.21
CA ASP A 169 -7.31 11.35 38.15
C ASP A 169 -7.18 12.73 37.50
N THR A 170 -6.60 13.72 38.21
CA THR A 170 -6.29 15.03 37.64
C THR A 170 -5.15 14.94 36.64
N ASP A 171 -4.13 14.12 36.89
CA ASP A 171 -3.02 13.92 35.95
C ASP A 171 -3.49 13.22 34.68
N LEU A 172 -4.50 12.35 34.79
CA LEU A 172 -5.09 11.60 33.67
C LEU A 172 -6.04 12.41 32.80
N ALA A 173 -6.54 13.56 33.28
CA ALA A 173 -7.63 14.28 32.62
C ALA A 173 -7.29 14.68 31.17
N LEU A 174 -6.06 15.13 30.92
CA LEU A 174 -5.64 15.54 29.57
C LEU A 174 -5.51 14.34 28.63
N LEU A 175 -4.99 13.20 29.12
CA LEU A 175 -4.94 11.96 28.32
C LEU A 175 -6.34 11.42 28.05
N GLN A 176 -7.21 11.37 29.05
CA GLN A 176 -8.60 10.96 28.89
C GLN A 176 -9.32 11.81 27.84
N ALA A 177 -9.12 13.14 27.85
CA ALA A 177 -9.70 14.03 26.84
C ALA A 177 -9.26 13.64 25.42
N ASN A 178 -7.97 13.40 25.20
CA ASN A 178 -7.45 12.98 23.90
C ASN A 178 -8.03 11.63 23.46
N MET A 179 -8.01 10.62 24.34
CA MET A 179 -8.54 9.28 24.04
C MET A 179 -10.05 9.31 23.73
N VAL A 180 -10.82 10.11 24.46
CA VAL A 180 -12.27 10.25 24.22
C VAL A 180 -12.55 10.89 22.88
N ILE A 181 -11.86 11.99 22.56
CA ILE A 181 -12.06 12.66 21.27
C ILE A 181 -11.63 11.75 20.12
N ASN A 182 -10.50 11.06 20.23
CA ASN A 182 -10.10 10.11 19.20
C ASN A 182 -11.14 8.99 19.02
N ALA A 183 -11.57 8.36 20.10
CA ALA A 183 -12.54 7.27 20.05
C ALA A 183 -13.88 7.69 19.42
N VAL A 184 -14.36 8.89 19.72
CA VAL A 184 -15.57 9.47 19.11
C VAL A 184 -15.37 9.70 17.61
N LEU A 185 -14.28 10.36 17.21
CA LEU A 185 -13.96 10.63 15.80
C LEU A 185 -13.84 9.33 15.00
N GLU A 186 -13.16 8.33 15.55
CA GLU A 186 -12.99 7.01 14.94
C GLU A 186 -14.31 6.22 14.82
N ALA A 187 -15.18 6.29 15.82
CA ALA A 187 -16.49 5.64 15.80
C ALA A 187 -17.41 6.25 14.74
N GLN A 188 -17.36 7.57 14.57
CA GLN A 188 -18.14 8.29 13.55
C GLN A 188 -17.56 8.19 12.13
N GLY A 189 -16.34 7.65 11.98
CA GLY A 189 -15.62 7.63 10.70
C GLY A 189 -15.22 9.02 10.20
N SER A 190 -15.24 10.03 11.08
CA SER A 190 -14.87 11.40 10.77
C SER A 190 -13.42 11.63 11.16
N THR A 191 -12.54 11.83 10.18
CA THR A 191 -11.11 12.07 10.40
C THR A 191 -10.71 13.55 10.36
N SER A 192 -11.67 14.44 10.09
CA SER A 192 -11.46 15.90 9.99
C SER A 192 -12.82 16.63 10.05
N PRO A 193 -13.43 16.85 11.24
CA PRO A 193 -14.71 17.53 11.35
C PRO A 193 -14.56 19.03 11.04
N ALA A 194 -15.28 19.55 10.03
CA ALA A 194 -15.22 20.96 9.65
C ALA A 194 -15.72 21.91 10.78
N PRO A 195 -15.22 23.16 10.86
CA PRO A 195 -15.37 24.02 12.03
C PRO A 195 -16.78 24.58 12.26
N ALA A 196 -17.68 24.51 11.27
CA ALA A 196 -18.97 25.18 11.37
C ALA A 196 -19.93 24.56 12.40
N THR A 197 -19.69 23.34 12.89
CA THR A 197 -20.56 22.72 13.92
C THR A 197 -19.89 21.58 14.70
N LEU A 198 -18.82 21.83 15.48
CA LEU A 198 -18.22 20.80 16.34
C LEU A 198 -19.26 20.14 17.28
N ALA A 199 -20.22 20.92 17.80
CA ALA A 199 -21.31 20.43 18.66
C ALA A 199 -22.50 19.76 17.93
N VAL A 200 -22.66 19.95 16.61
CA VAL A 200 -23.72 19.28 15.81
C VAL A 200 -23.17 18.06 15.06
N SER A 201 -21.86 18.00 14.86
CA SER A 201 -21.17 16.90 14.18
C SER A 201 -20.85 15.73 15.12
N ILE A 202 -20.70 15.99 16.42
CA ILE A 202 -20.44 14.95 17.43
C ILE A 202 -21.75 14.53 18.08
N ASP A 203 -22.04 13.22 18.03
CA ASP A 203 -23.17 12.62 18.76
C ASP A 203 -22.90 12.73 20.27
N THR A 204 -23.73 13.51 20.96
CA THR A 204 -23.56 13.79 22.40
C THR A 204 -23.76 12.55 23.27
N THR A 205 -24.58 11.59 22.83
CA THR A 205 -24.78 10.32 23.53
C THR A 205 -23.53 9.46 23.42
N LEU A 206 -22.98 9.37 22.20
CA LEU A 206 -21.70 8.71 21.96
C LEU A 206 -20.57 9.34 22.78
N LEU A 207 -20.48 10.67 22.80
CA LEU A 207 -19.49 11.39 23.59
C LEU A 207 -19.58 11.03 25.08
N GLN A 208 -20.78 11.03 25.64
CA GLN A 208 -21.01 10.72 27.06
C GLN A 208 -20.71 9.25 27.41
N GLU A 209 -21.15 8.31 26.58
CA GLU A 209 -20.89 6.87 26.76
C GLU A 209 -19.39 6.57 26.65
N MET A 210 -18.71 7.12 25.63
CA MET A 210 -17.28 6.91 25.42
C MET A 210 -16.45 7.54 26.53
N ALA A 211 -16.80 8.75 26.97
CA ALA A 211 -16.17 9.41 28.11
C ALA A 211 -16.33 8.62 29.41
N SER A 212 -17.53 8.11 29.68
CA SER A 212 -17.80 7.30 30.86
C SER A 212 -16.99 6.00 30.85
N ALA A 213 -16.91 5.35 29.69
CA ALA A 213 -16.16 4.11 29.53
C ALA A 213 -14.64 4.32 29.68
N ILE A 214 -14.06 5.31 29.00
CA ILE A 214 -12.63 5.61 29.05
C ILE A 214 -12.22 6.06 30.47
N LYS A 215 -13.00 6.90 31.15
CA LYS A 215 -12.71 7.27 32.55
C LYS A 215 -12.76 6.07 33.50
N SER A 216 -13.58 5.06 33.19
CA SER A 216 -13.65 3.83 33.99
C SER A 216 -12.47 2.89 33.72
N LEU A 217 -11.92 2.88 32.50
CA LEU A 217 -10.72 2.12 32.15
C LEU A 217 -9.43 2.81 32.63
N VAL A 218 -9.37 4.12 32.50
CA VAL A 218 -8.19 4.95 32.77
C VAL A 218 -8.48 5.82 33.99
N ASN A 219 -8.29 5.27 35.19
CA ASN A 219 -8.32 6.04 36.44
C ASN A 219 -7.27 5.53 37.43
N SER A 220 -6.95 6.38 38.39
CA SER A 220 -5.93 6.12 39.42
C SER A 220 -6.17 4.83 40.21
N SER A 221 -7.44 4.47 40.48
CA SER A 221 -7.80 3.25 41.22
C SER A 221 -7.50 1.99 40.41
N VAL A 222 -7.91 1.96 39.13
CA VAL A 222 -7.67 0.83 38.23
C VAL A 222 -6.17 0.64 37.98
N ILE A 223 -5.44 1.74 37.73
CA ILE A 223 -3.99 1.71 37.55
C ILE A 223 -3.31 1.16 38.82
N SER A 224 -3.69 1.64 39.99
CA SER A 224 -3.11 1.18 41.26
C SER A 224 -3.40 -0.30 41.51
N GLN A 225 -4.62 -0.76 41.21
CA GLN A 225 -5.02 -2.16 41.36
C GLN A 225 -4.21 -3.07 40.43
N ILE A 226 -4.07 -2.71 39.15
CA ILE A 226 -3.30 -3.51 38.18
C ILE A 226 -1.82 -3.58 38.58
N LYS A 227 -1.23 -2.45 38.99
CA LYS A 227 0.15 -2.44 39.50
C LYS A 227 0.30 -3.35 40.71
N GLN A 228 -0.68 -3.39 41.60
CA GLN A 228 -0.68 -4.27 42.76
C GLN A 228 -0.78 -5.74 42.34
N ASP A 229 -1.74 -6.08 41.48
CA ASP A 229 -2.01 -7.44 41.02
C ASP A 229 -0.82 -8.05 40.27
N LEU A 230 -0.13 -7.24 39.46
CA LEU A 230 1.02 -7.68 38.66
C LEU A 230 2.37 -7.49 39.36
N SER A 231 2.41 -6.90 40.56
CA SER A 231 3.68 -6.59 41.26
C SER A 231 4.54 -7.82 41.60
N GLN A 232 3.91 -8.99 41.70
CA GLN A 232 4.56 -10.27 42.03
C GLN A 232 4.40 -11.29 40.90
N ASP A 233 3.98 -10.87 39.70
CA ASP A 233 3.81 -11.80 38.59
C ASP A 233 5.18 -12.35 38.15
N PRO A 234 5.39 -13.67 38.19
CA PRO A 234 6.70 -14.27 37.91
C PRO A 234 7.14 -14.15 36.45
N ALA A 235 6.25 -13.78 35.52
CA ALA A 235 6.60 -13.57 34.12
C ALA A 235 7.18 -12.18 33.84
N LEU A 236 7.10 -11.25 34.80
CA LEU A 236 7.62 -9.89 34.65
C LEU A 236 9.00 -9.76 35.31
N THR A 237 9.97 -9.25 34.57
CA THR A 237 11.36 -9.06 35.02
C THR A 237 11.57 -7.71 35.71
N THR A 238 10.70 -6.74 35.42
CA THR A 238 10.62 -5.44 36.10
C THR A 238 9.18 -5.10 36.45
N PRO A 239 8.93 -4.21 37.43
CA PRO A 239 7.57 -3.75 37.72
C PRO A 239 6.90 -3.14 36.49
N VAL A 240 5.60 -3.40 36.35
CA VAL A 240 4.74 -2.77 35.33
C VAL A 240 4.79 -1.26 35.47
N GLN A 241 5.00 -0.59 34.34
CA GLN A 241 5.00 0.86 34.25
C GLN A 241 3.58 1.39 34.00
N VAL A 242 3.33 2.65 34.31
CA VAL A 242 2.01 3.26 34.07
C VAL A 242 1.70 3.25 32.57
N GLU A 243 2.72 3.47 31.77
CA GLU A 243 2.70 3.46 30.31
C GLU A 243 2.19 2.13 29.75
N ASP A 244 2.58 0.99 30.34
CA ASP A 244 2.10 -0.35 29.93
C ASP A 244 0.57 -0.45 30.10
N ILE A 245 0.05 0.06 31.21
CA ILE A 245 -1.38 0.04 31.55
C ILE A 245 -2.16 0.97 30.62
N LEU A 246 -1.63 2.16 30.34
CA LEU A 246 -2.28 3.15 29.48
C LEU A 246 -2.35 2.66 28.03
N VAL A 247 -1.30 2.01 27.54
CA VAL A 247 -1.30 1.36 26.23
C VAL A 247 -2.34 0.23 26.19
N ALA A 248 -2.37 -0.65 27.19
CA ALA A 248 -3.37 -1.71 27.29
C ALA A 248 -4.81 -1.15 27.35
N ALA A 249 -5.03 -0.03 28.04
CA ALA A 249 -6.33 0.62 28.10
C ALA A 249 -6.74 1.22 26.74
N ALA A 250 -5.79 1.78 25.99
CA ALA A 250 -6.04 2.24 24.62
C ALA A 250 -6.37 1.08 23.67
N GLU A 251 -5.77 -0.10 23.85
CA GLU A 251 -6.15 -1.31 23.11
C GLU A 251 -7.58 -1.76 23.44
N GLN A 252 -7.95 -1.78 24.72
CA GLN A 252 -9.33 -2.11 25.13
C GLN A 252 -10.36 -1.07 24.66
N ALA A 253 -9.97 0.20 24.55
CA ALA A 253 -10.83 1.24 24.00
C ALA A 253 -11.23 0.97 22.54
N LYS A 254 -10.43 0.26 21.75
CA LYS A 254 -10.79 -0.12 20.36
C LYS A 254 -12.02 -1.03 20.31
N THR A 255 -12.17 -1.93 21.27
CA THR A 255 -13.38 -2.76 21.41
C THR A 255 -14.63 -1.90 21.56
N LEU A 256 -14.55 -0.79 22.31
CA LEU A 256 -15.64 0.16 22.49
C LEU A 256 -15.93 0.95 21.21
N ILE A 257 -14.88 1.35 20.47
CA ILE A 257 -15.01 2.06 19.18
C ILE A 257 -15.74 1.18 18.16
N ASP A 258 -15.36 -0.09 18.03
CA ASP A 258 -15.99 -1.02 17.06
C ASP A 258 -17.44 -1.34 17.42
N GLN A 259 -17.74 -1.48 18.71
CA GLN A 259 -19.11 -1.62 19.20
C GLN A 259 -19.93 -0.37 18.91
N ALA A 260 -19.37 0.81 19.18
CA ALA A 260 -20.03 2.08 18.89
C ALA A 260 -20.35 2.20 17.38
N ARG A 261 -19.38 1.90 16.51
CA ARG A 261 -19.57 1.91 15.05
C ARG A 261 -20.69 0.96 14.62
N THR A 262 -20.70 -0.26 15.16
CA THR A 262 -21.74 -1.26 14.87
C THR A 262 -23.12 -0.76 15.30
N ARG A 263 -23.22 -0.16 16.50
CA ARG A 263 -24.47 0.39 17.02
C ARG A 263 -24.99 1.55 16.20
N MET A 264 -24.10 2.48 15.82
CA MET A 264 -24.43 3.60 14.95
C MET A 264 -25.02 3.13 13.61
N GLN A 265 -24.49 2.05 13.02
CA GLN A 265 -25.05 1.45 11.80
C GLN A 265 -26.43 0.78 12.01
N SER A 266 -26.75 0.40 13.25
CA SER A 266 -27.96 -0.36 13.61
C SER A 266 -29.11 0.46 14.21
N GLY A 267 -29.00 1.79 14.25
CA GLY A 267 -30.04 2.68 14.78
C GLY A 267 -29.59 3.68 15.85
N GLY A 268 -28.29 3.99 15.92
CA GLY A 268 -27.72 4.99 16.84
C GLY A 268 -27.28 4.41 18.19
N ILE A 269 -26.53 5.22 18.95
CA ILE A 269 -26.06 4.88 20.30
C ILE A 269 -27.13 5.21 21.32
N ARG A 270 -27.30 4.36 22.33
CA ARG A 270 -28.15 4.61 23.49
C ARG A 270 -27.33 4.56 24.78
N ASN A 271 -27.82 5.24 25.81
CA ASN A 271 -27.26 5.14 27.16
C ASN A 271 -27.23 3.67 27.61
N GLY A 272 -26.09 3.21 28.10
CA GLY A 272 -25.86 1.83 28.51
C GLY A 272 -25.17 0.94 27.47
N ASP A 273 -25.12 1.33 26.19
CA ASP A 273 -24.63 0.46 25.11
C ASP A 273 -23.13 0.15 25.24
N LEU A 274 -22.32 1.14 25.67
CA LEU A 274 -20.87 0.96 25.86
C LEU A 274 -20.55 0.69 27.32
N SER A 275 -21.18 1.43 28.23
CA SER A 275 -20.97 1.29 29.68
C SER A 275 -21.27 -0.13 30.21
N GLY A 276 -22.17 -0.89 29.57
CA GLY A 276 -22.42 -2.29 29.92
C GLY A 276 -21.25 -3.25 29.68
N GLN A 277 -20.29 -2.88 28.81
CA GLN A 277 -19.12 -3.72 28.48
C GLN A 277 -17.90 -3.40 29.33
N VAL A 278 -17.89 -2.21 29.95
CA VAL A 278 -16.77 -1.72 30.77
C VAL A 278 -16.34 -2.70 31.86
N PRO A 279 -17.23 -3.37 32.62
CA PRO A 279 -16.79 -4.33 33.64
C PRO A 279 -15.97 -5.50 33.07
N ASN A 280 -16.33 -5.98 31.88
CA ASN A 280 -15.60 -7.07 31.21
C ASN A 280 -14.22 -6.59 30.74
N LEU A 281 -14.15 -5.36 30.19
CA LEU A 281 -12.89 -4.76 29.75
C LEU A 281 -11.94 -4.46 30.91
N ILE A 282 -12.47 -4.01 32.06
CA ILE A 282 -11.67 -3.83 33.29
C ILE A 282 -11.14 -5.18 33.76
N ALA A 283 -11.93 -6.25 33.68
CA ALA A 283 -11.49 -7.59 34.06
C ALA A 283 -10.39 -8.16 33.13
N SER A 284 -10.36 -7.78 31.85
CA SER A 284 -9.32 -8.21 30.90
C SER A 284 -8.07 -7.33 30.90
N LEU A 285 -8.15 -6.14 31.51
CA LEU A 285 -7.07 -5.15 31.49
C LEU A 285 -5.77 -5.61 32.18
N PRO A 286 -5.78 -6.35 33.32
CA PRO A 286 -4.55 -6.89 33.92
C PRO A 286 -3.78 -7.81 32.97
N GLN A 287 -4.46 -8.72 32.27
CA GLN A 287 -3.81 -9.63 31.33
C GLN A 287 -3.23 -8.87 30.13
N THR A 288 -4.00 -7.95 29.56
CA THR A 288 -3.52 -7.11 28.44
C THR A 288 -2.29 -6.29 28.85
N THR A 289 -2.31 -5.73 30.07
CA THR A 289 -1.17 -4.99 30.64
C THR A 289 0.06 -5.88 30.78
N LYS A 290 -0.11 -7.10 31.27
CA LYS A 290 0.98 -8.07 31.40
C LYS A 290 1.62 -8.36 30.04
N ASP A 291 0.82 -8.57 29.01
CA ASP A 291 1.30 -8.87 27.65
C ASP A 291 2.11 -7.70 27.07
N VAL A 292 1.63 -6.46 27.26
CA VAL A 292 2.36 -5.22 26.88
C VAL A 292 3.67 -5.09 27.67
N ALA A 293 3.63 -5.27 28.99
CA ALA A 293 4.80 -5.15 29.85
C ALA A 293 5.88 -6.20 29.52
N MET A 294 5.47 -7.45 29.25
CA MET A 294 6.39 -8.51 28.83
C MET A 294 7.10 -8.17 27.53
N THR A 295 6.37 -7.58 26.57
CA THR A 295 6.94 -7.11 25.31
C THR A 295 7.97 -6.00 25.54
N ASN A 296 7.63 -5.01 26.37
CA ASN A 296 8.49 -3.84 26.63
C ASN A 296 9.76 -4.18 27.43
N GLN A 297 9.72 -5.22 28.26
CA GLN A 297 10.86 -5.65 29.09
C GLN A 297 11.89 -6.50 28.35
N GLY A 298 11.71 -6.76 27.05
CA GLY A 298 12.62 -7.60 26.28
C GLY A 298 12.73 -9.01 26.84
N GLY A 299 11.65 -9.51 27.46
CA GLY A 299 11.58 -10.79 28.15
C GLY A 299 11.81 -11.98 27.22
N SER A 300 13.08 -12.30 26.97
CA SER A 300 13.51 -13.64 26.59
C SER A 300 13.52 -14.49 27.86
N GLY A 301 12.35 -14.99 28.27
CA GLY A 301 12.21 -15.76 29.50
C GLY A 301 10.80 -16.31 29.70
N GLY A 302 10.55 -17.51 29.18
CA GLY A 302 9.38 -18.29 29.54
C GLY A 302 8.08 -17.86 28.89
N GLY A 303 8.12 -17.51 27.60
CA GLY A 303 6.96 -17.75 26.77
C GLY A 303 6.62 -19.24 26.85
N ASN A 304 5.54 -19.59 27.55
CA ASN A 304 4.54 -20.31 26.80
C ASN A 304 4.15 -19.33 25.69
N THR A 305 4.88 -19.34 24.57
CA THR A 305 4.23 -19.12 23.28
C THR A 305 2.98 -19.97 23.39
N LEU A 306 1.82 -19.34 23.50
CA LEU A 306 0.57 -20.06 23.70
C LEU A 306 0.51 -21.06 22.56
N ASP A 307 0.79 -22.32 22.89
CA ASP A 307 0.88 -23.38 21.91
C ASP A 307 -0.55 -23.70 21.55
N GLY A 308 -1.08 -22.97 20.56
CA GLY A 308 -2.44 -23.14 20.09
C GLY A 308 -2.76 -24.59 19.74
N ALA A 309 -1.76 -25.36 19.30
CA ALA A 309 -1.92 -26.77 18.97
C ALA A 309 -2.07 -27.63 20.23
N ALA A 310 -1.28 -27.38 21.27
CA ALA A 310 -1.45 -28.02 22.57
C ALA A 310 -2.75 -27.59 23.27
N LEU A 311 -3.12 -26.31 23.20
CA LEU A 311 -4.37 -25.78 23.73
C LEU A 311 -5.58 -26.41 23.02
N TYR A 312 -5.54 -26.53 21.69
CA TYR A 312 -6.56 -27.21 20.91
C TYR A 312 -6.63 -28.70 21.26
N ALA A 313 -5.49 -29.39 21.36
CA ALA A 313 -5.43 -30.80 21.71
C ALA A 313 -6.06 -31.09 23.09
N ASN A 314 -5.79 -30.23 24.06
CA ASN A 314 -6.25 -30.41 25.44
C ASN A 314 -7.72 -30.03 25.65
N ASN A 315 -8.21 -29.02 24.93
CA ASN A 315 -9.53 -28.42 25.21
C ASN A 315 -10.58 -28.69 24.13
N CYS A 316 -10.18 -28.99 22.89
CA CYS A 316 -11.09 -29.06 21.76
C CYS A 316 -11.13 -30.44 21.10
N ALA A 317 -9.99 -31.16 21.06
CA ALA A 317 -9.85 -32.34 20.22
C ALA A 317 -10.72 -33.54 20.64
N ALA A 318 -11.07 -33.63 21.93
CA ALA A 318 -11.95 -34.70 22.44
C ALA A 318 -13.33 -34.71 21.76
N CYS A 319 -13.83 -33.53 21.36
CA CYS A 319 -15.13 -33.39 20.70
C CYS A 319 -15.01 -33.04 19.21
N HIS A 320 -13.94 -32.33 18.81
CA HIS A 320 -13.77 -31.81 17.45
C HIS A 320 -12.82 -32.61 16.57
N SER A 321 -12.28 -33.73 17.09
CA SER A 321 -11.16 -34.51 16.53
C SER A 321 -9.83 -33.76 16.63
N ASP A 322 -8.71 -34.44 16.37
CA ASP A 322 -7.38 -33.82 16.45
C ASP A 322 -7.22 -32.63 15.49
N LEU A 323 -6.20 -31.79 15.72
CA LEU A 323 -6.03 -30.55 14.96
C LEU A 323 -5.89 -30.80 13.46
N ALA A 324 -5.27 -31.92 13.08
CA ALA A 324 -5.07 -32.31 11.68
C ALA A 324 -6.40 -32.69 10.99
N ASN A 325 -7.35 -33.27 11.72
CA ASN A 325 -8.64 -33.72 11.18
C ASN A 325 -9.83 -32.97 11.80
N THR A 326 -9.60 -31.77 12.33
CA THR A 326 -10.62 -30.98 13.02
C THR A 326 -11.86 -30.82 12.15
N SER A 327 -13.03 -31.06 12.74
CA SER A 327 -14.32 -30.80 12.08
C SER A 327 -14.64 -29.29 11.95
N LYS A 328 -13.78 -28.42 12.50
CA LYS A 328 -13.98 -26.95 12.59
C LYS A 328 -12.73 -26.16 12.17
N PRO A 329 -12.18 -26.34 10.95
CA PRO A 329 -11.04 -25.55 10.50
C PRO A 329 -11.43 -24.08 10.26
N ASN A 330 -10.43 -23.19 10.25
CA ASN A 330 -10.55 -21.77 9.87
C ASN A 330 -11.58 -20.97 10.70
N ARG A 331 -11.64 -21.22 12.01
CA ARG A 331 -12.49 -20.44 12.92
C ARG A 331 -11.71 -19.31 13.53
N THR A 332 -12.26 -18.09 13.45
CA THR A 332 -11.65 -16.89 14.03
C THR A 332 -11.82 -16.89 15.55
N ALA A 333 -10.95 -16.17 16.27
CA ALA A 333 -11.04 -16.06 17.73
C ALA A 333 -12.42 -15.52 18.19
N SER A 334 -12.96 -14.53 17.47
CA SER A 334 -14.31 -14.00 17.73
C SER A 334 -15.43 -15.03 17.55
N GLN A 335 -15.31 -15.92 16.57
CA GLN A 335 -16.29 -17.00 16.35
C GLN A 335 -16.19 -18.10 17.40
N ILE A 336 -14.97 -18.43 17.84
CA ILE A 336 -14.74 -19.40 18.91
C ILE A 336 -15.26 -18.85 20.23
N GLN A 337 -14.93 -17.59 20.56
CA GLN A 337 -15.41 -16.92 21.77
C GLN A 337 -16.94 -16.85 21.81
N ALA A 338 -17.58 -16.43 20.71
CA ALA A 338 -19.03 -16.39 20.64
C ALA A 338 -19.69 -17.77 20.82
N ALA A 339 -19.04 -18.86 20.38
CA ALA A 339 -19.55 -20.21 20.58
C ALA A 339 -19.44 -20.68 22.05
N ILE A 340 -18.36 -20.31 22.73
CA ILE A 340 -18.15 -20.58 24.16
C ILE A 340 -19.19 -19.80 25.00
N ASP A 341 -19.33 -18.51 24.75
CA ASP A 341 -20.24 -17.61 25.49
C ASP A 341 -21.71 -18.05 25.36
N ASN A 342 -22.10 -18.52 24.17
CA ASN A 342 -23.46 -19.00 23.91
C ASN A 342 -23.63 -20.51 24.20
N ASN A 343 -22.61 -21.17 24.77
CA ASN A 343 -22.59 -22.61 25.06
C ASN A 343 -23.04 -23.48 23.87
N ILE A 344 -22.66 -23.09 22.65
CA ILE A 344 -23.11 -23.74 21.42
C ILE A 344 -22.48 -25.14 21.36
N GLY A 345 -23.32 -26.18 21.28
CA GLY A 345 -22.85 -27.56 21.22
C GLY A 345 -22.17 -28.05 22.51
N GLY A 346 -22.37 -27.39 23.65
CA GLY A 346 -21.76 -27.77 24.94
C GLY A 346 -20.38 -27.13 25.21
N MET A 347 -19.96 -26.14 24.42
CA MET A 347 -18.67 -25.45 24.54
C MET A 347 -18.53 -24.56 25.78
N GLY A 348 -19.59 -24.35 26.58
CA GLY A 348 -19.50 -23.62 27.85
C GLY A 348 -18.60 -24.30 28.89
N SER A 349 -18.25 -25.58 28.69
CA SER A 349 -17.29 -26.31 29.53
C SER A 349 -15.84 -25.84 29.38
N VAL A 350 -15.51 -25.10 28.33
CA VAL A 350 -14.18 -24.50 28.10
C VAL A 350 -14.17 -22.97 28.29
N ALA A 351 -15.17 -22.43 29.00
CA ALA A 351 -15.28 -21.00 29.31
C ALA A 351 -14.14 -20.43 30.17
N SER A 352 -13.25 -21.30 30.68
CA SER A 352 -12.04 -20.90 31.40
C SER A 352 -10.87 -20.51 30.49
N LEU A 353 -10.98 -20.71 29.16
CA LEU A 353 -9.97 -20.24 28.21
C LEU A 353 -9.99 -18.72 28.11
N THR A 354 -8.81 -18.10 28.18
CA THR A 354 -8.62 -16.66 28.00
C THR A 354 -8.74 -16.25 26.54
N THR A 355 -8.96 -14.97 26.27
CA THR A 355 -9.00 -14.43 24.90
C THR A 355 -7.69 -14.67 24.13
N ALA A 356 -6.54 -14.62 24.81
CA ALA A 356 -5.23 -14.93 24.21
C ALA A 356 -5.09 -16.42 23.86
N GLU A 357 -5.59 -17.33 24.70
CA GLU A 357 -5.62 -18.77 24.41
C GLU A 357 -6.60 -19.10 23.28
N VAL A 358 -7.75 -18.44 23.24
CA VAL A 358 -8.73 -18.55 22.16
C VAL A 358 -8.16 -18.03 20.85
N GLN A 359 -7.38 -16.95 20.89
CA GLN A 359 -6.66 -16.43 19.73
C GLN A 359 -5.59 -17.41 19.25
N ALA A 360 -4.77 -17.97 20.15
CA ALA A 360 -3.77 -18.97 19.79
C ALA A 360 -4.39 -20.24 19.17
N ILE A 361 -5.54 -20.68 19.67
CA ILE A 361 -6.31 -21.80 19.09
C ILE A 361 -6.82 -21.43 17.68
N ALA A 362 -7.34 -20.21 17.50
CA ALA A 362 -7.79 -19.73 16.18
C ALA A 362 -6.65 -19.72 15.16
N ASP A 363 -5.46 -19.31 15.58
CA ASP A 363 -4.27 -19.20 14.72
C ASP A 363 -3.81 -20.58 14.23
N VAL A 364 -3.85 -21.62 15.07
CA VAL A 364 -3.51 -22.99 14.63
C VAL A 364 -4.64 -23.67 13.85
N LEU A 365 -5.89 -23.28 14.06
CA LEU A 365 -7.03 -23.76 13.27
C LEU A 365 -7.02 -23.20 11.84
N ALA A 366 -6.33 -22.08 11.62
CA ALA A 366 -6.12 -21.49 10.30
C ALA A 366 -5.02 -22.20 9.48
N THR A 367 -4.13 -22.99 10.12
CA THR A 367 -2.92 -23.53 9.49
C THR A 367 -2.94 -24.99 9.06
N GLY A 368 -3.98 -25.79 9.41
CA GLY A 368 -4.22 -27.14 8.85
C GLY A 368 -2.97 -28.06 8.74
N SER A 369 -2.62 -28.73 9.84
CA SER A 369 -1.38 -29.50 10.02
C SER A 369 -1.00 -30.55 8.94
N THR A 370 0.30 -30.66 8.65
CA THR A 370 0.99 -31.95 8.40
C THR A 370 2.32 -31.98 9.18
N GLY A 371 2.58 -33.00 9.99
CA GLY A 371 3.69 -33.04 10.97
C GLY A 371 4.67 -34.22 10.85
N GLY A 372 5.69 -34.26 11.74
CA GLY A 372 6.44 -35.48 12.09
C GLY A 372 7.84 -35.36 12.76
N GLY A 373 7.92 -35.16 14.08
CA GLY A 373 8.65 -35.98 15.09
C GLY A 373 10.20 -36.18 15.17
N ASN A 374 10.81 -35.53 16.18
CA ASN A 374 11.53 -36.10 17.37
C ASN A 374 13.09 -36.08 17.55
N THR A 375 13.47 -35.70 18.79
CA THR A 375 14.66 -35.95 19.67
C THR A 375 16.06 -35.38 19.40
N GLY A 376 16.42 -34.35 20.20
CA GLY A 376 17.60 -34.37 21.08
C GLY A 376 18.88 -33.64 20.65
N GLY A 377 19.39 -32.75 21.53
CA GLY A 377 20.82 -32.45 21.65
C GLY A 377 21.21 -30.99 21.39
N GLY A 378 21.78 -30.33 22.39
CA GLY A 378 22.09 -28.90 22.39
C GLY A 378 23.20 -28.44 21.44
N GLY A 379 23.23 -27.12 21.23
CA GLY A 379 24.41 -26.38 20.77
C GLY A 379 24.33 -25.88 19.34
N ASN A 380 24.04 -24.58 19.21
CA ASN A 380 23.91 -23.83 17.95
C ASN A 380 22.68 -24.25 17.14
N THR A 381 21.51 -23.69 17.49
CA THR A 381 20.28 -23.93 16.73
C THR A 381 20.49 -23.40 15.32
N THR A 382 20.83 -24.32 14.43
CA THR A 382 20.83 -24.07 12.99
C THR A 382 19.43 -23.58 12.68
N PRO A 383 19.26 -22.36 12.14
CA PRO A 383 17.94 -21.83 11.87
C PRO A 383 17.13 -22.84 11.05
N ASP A 384 15.92 -23.15 11.47
CA ASP A 384 15.08 -24.11 10.77
C ASP A 384 14.46 -23.42 9.56
N GLY A 385 15.09 -23.60 8.40
CA GLY A 385 14.68 -22.98 7.15
C GLY A 385 13.26 -23.34 6.71
N ILE A 386 12.73 -24.51 7.12
CA ILE A 386 11.36 -24.90 6.81
C ILE A 386 10.38 -24.09 7.65
N ALA A 387 10.64 -23.98 8.96
CA ALA A 387 9.83 -23.18 9.86
C ALA A 387 9.87 -21.69 9.49
N LEU A 388 11.06 -21.15 9.22
CA LEU A 388 11.27 -19.78 8.78
C LEU A 388 10.60 -19.49 7.45
N TYR A 389 10.74 -20.38 6.45
CA TYR A 389 10.03 -20.20 5.19
C TYR A 389 8.51 -20.20 5.41
N ASN A 390 8.00 -21.09 6.27
CA ASN A 390 6.56 -21.16 6.51
C ASN A 390 6.00 -19.96 7.28
N SER A 391 6.74 -19.36 8.22
CA SER A 391 6.28 -18.15 8.93
C SER A 391 6.48 -16.88 8.10
N GLU A 392 7.63 -16.76 7.45
CA GLU A 392 8.06 -15.50 6.83
C GLU A 392 7.73 -15.40 5.34
N CYS A 393 7.67 -16.54 4.64
CA CYS A 393 7.62 -16.57 3.17
C CYS A 393 6.34 -17.21 2.62
N ALA A 394 5.80 -18.26 3.27
CA ALA A 394 4.74 -19.08 2.69
C ALA A 394 3.40 -18.37 2.54
N GLY A 395 3.13 -17.37 3.38
CA GLY A 395 1.94 -16.53 3.28
C GLY A 395 1.81 -15.81 1.93
N CYS A 396 2.94 -15.53 1.27
CA CYS A 396 2.98 -14.87 -0.04
C CYS A 396 3.46 -15.78 -1.16
N HIS A 397 4.38 -16.72 -0.87
CA HIS A 397 5.02 -17.56 -1.88
C HIS A 397 4.42 -18.96 -2.00
N GLY A 398 3.39 -19.29 -1.23
CA GLY A 398 2.82 -20.63 -1.13
C GLY A 398 3.66 -21.53 -0.22
N THR A 399 3.08 -22.67 0.18
CA THR A 399 3.74 -23.63 1.11
C THR A 399 5.09 -24.08 0.58
N LEU A 400 6.01 -24.48 1.46
CA LEU A 400 7.37 -24.86 1.03
C LEU A 400 7.38 -25.93 -0.06
N ALA A 401 6.50 -26.94 0.02
CA ALA A 401 6.38 -28.01 -0.98
C ALA A 401 5.89 -27.53 -2.36
N ASN A 402 5.12 -26.43 -2.41
CA ASN A 402 4.53 -25.86 -3.63
C ASN A 402 4.94 -24.40 -3.82
N THR A 403 6.11 -24.03 -3.32
CA THR A 403 6.57 -22.65 -3.37
C THR A 403 6.63 -22.17 -4.81
N SER A 404 6.18 -20.93 -5.04
CA SER A 404 6.33 -20.22 -6.31
C SER A 404 7.78 -19.78 -6.59
N LYS A 405 8.71 -20.01 -5.65
CA LYS A 405 10.12 -19.61 -5.70
C LYS A 405 11.08 -20.77 -5.37
N PRO A 406 10.97 -21.94 -6.02
CA PRO A 406 11.84 -23.06 -5.72
C PRO A 406 13.29 -22.79 -6.17
N GLY A 407 14.27 -23.33 -5.46
CA GLY A 407 15.69 -23.29 -5.84
C GLY A 407 16.38 -21.92 -5.77
N ARG A 408 15.86 -20.94 -5.03
CA ARG A 408 16.53 -19.64 -4.83
C ARG A 408 17.69 -19.75 -3.85
N THR A 409 18.81 -19.10 -4.17
CA THR A 409 20.01 -19.07 -3.32
C THR A 409 19.89 -18.00 -2.23
N ALA A 410 20.63 -18.17 -1.12
CA ALA A 410 20.62 -17.23 0.00
C ALA A 410 20.95 -15.79 -0.40
N SER A 411 21.89 -15.59 -1.33
CA SER A 411 22.22 -14.27 -1.86
C SER A 411 21.07 -13.64 -2.65
N GLN A 412 20.29 -14.44 -3.37
CA GLN A 412 19.12 -13.95 -4.11
C GLN A 412 17.97 -13.61 -3.15
N ILE A 413 17.80 -14.38 -2.07
CA ILE A 413 16.80 -14.09 -1.03
C ILE A 413 17.20 -12.84 -0.25
N GLN A 414 18.46 -12.71 0.17
CA GLN A 414 18.95 -11.53 0.88
C GLN A 414 18.83 -10.28 0.02
N ALA A 415 19.22 -10.35 -1.26
CA ALA A 415 19.05 -9.24 -2.19
C ALA A 415 17.57 -8.87 -2.36
N ALA A 416 16.64 -9.82 -2.36
CA ALA A 416 15.21 -9.53 -2.43
C ALA A 416 14.71 -8.80 -1.16
N ILE A 417 15.18 -9.20 0.02
CA ILE A 417 14.83 -8.57 1.30
C ILE A 417 15.38 -7.15 1.39
N ASP A 418 16.67 -6.96 1.15
CA ASP A 418 17.36 -5.66 1.25
C ASP A 418 16.73 -4.61 0.31
N ASN A 419 16.22 -5.09 -0.82
CA ASN A 419 15.62 -4.28 -1.86
C ASN A 419 14.08 -4.22 -1.81
N ASN A 420 13.46 -4.77 -0.76
CA ASN A 420 12.01 -4.80 -0.58
C ASN A 420 11.23 -5.41 -1.75
N VAL A 421 11.80 -6.40 -2.45
CA VAL A 421 11.17 -6.99 -3.63
C VAL A 421 9.89 -7.71 -3.22
N GLY A 422 8.75 -7.32 -3.78
CA GLY A 422 7.45 -7.91 -3.42
C GLY A 422 6.98 -7.57 -2.00
N GLY A 423 7.54 -6.52 -1.38
CA GLY A 423 7.20 -6.13 -0.01
C GLY A 423 8.01 -6.85 1.07
N MET A 424 9.10 -7.55 0.72
CA MET A 424 9.88 -8.38 1.66
C MET A 424 10.74 -7.61 2.68
N GLN A 425 10.73 -6.27 2.73
CA GLN A 425 11.62 -5.51 3.63
C GLN A 425 11.30 -5.66 5.11
N PHE A 426 10.10 -6.13 5.46
CA PHE A 426 9.78 -6.51 6.85
C PHE A 426 10.65 -7.69 7.33
N LEU A 427 11.26 -8.44 6.40
CA LEU A 427 12.18 -9.53 6.68
C LEU A 427 13.64 -9.08 6.83
N ASN A 428 13.95 -7.77 6.83
CA ASN A 428 15.32 -7.28 7.01
C ASN A 428 15.90 -7.58 8.40
N THR A 429 15.04 -8.09 9.30
CA THR A 429 15.37 -8.59 10.63
C THR A 429 15.97 -9.98 10.59
N LEU A 430 15.81 -10.73 9.50
CA LEU A 430 16.44 -12.05 9.31
C LEU A 430 17.95 -11.91 9.16
N SER A 431 18.68 -12.68 9.96
CA SER A 431 20.12 -12.80 9.85
C SER A 431 20.53 -13.58 8.60
N ALA A 432 21.78 -13.38 8.15
CA ALA A 432 22.32 -14.10 7.00
C ALA A 432 22.28 -15.64 7.16
N ALA A 433 22.33 -16.15 8.40
CA ALA A 433 22.21 -17.58 8.68
C ALA A 433 20.78 -18.09 8.53
N GLU A 434 19.77 -17.28 8.89
CA GLU A 434 18.34 -17.59 8.71
C GLU A 434 17.97 -17.56 7.23
N VAL A 435 18.47 -16.57 6.49
CA VAL A 435 18.28 -16.47 5.03
C VAL A 435 18.94 -17.64 4.30
N GLN A 436 20.12 -18.08 4.75
CA GLN A 436 20.77 -19.28 4.21
C GLN A 436 19.97 -20.55 4.50
N ALA A 437 19.44 -20.70 5.71
CA ALA A 437 18.61 -21.85 6.05
C ALA A 437 17.33 -21.93 5.22
N ILE A 438 16.65 -20.80 4.99
CA ILE A 438 15.48 -20.72 4.11
C ILE A 438 15.86 -21.19 2.69
N ALA A 439 16.99 -20.72 2.17
CA ALA A 439 17.46 -21.10 0.84
C ALA A 439 17.72 -22.61 0.73
N ASP A 440 18.34 -23.20 1.76
CA ASP A 440 18.64 -24.63 1.82
C ASP A 440 17.39 -25.50 1.94
N ALA A 441 16.30 -24.96 2.50
CA ALA A 441 15.01 -25.63 2.66
C ALA A 441 14.14 -25.62 1.39
N LEU A 442 14.38 -24.70 0.45
CA LEU A 442 13.58 -24.59 -0.77
C LEU A 442 13.72 -25.87 -1.63
N PRO A 443 12.61 -26.43 -2.14
CA PRO A 443 12.68 -27.57 -3.04
C PRO A 443 13.50 -27.19 -4.28
N ALA A 444 14.30 -28.15 -4.77
CA ALA A 444 15.05 -27.99 -6.00
C ALA A 444 14.10 -27.58 -7.13
N GLY A 445 14.40 -26.48 -7.82
CA GLY A 445 13.61 -25.99 -8.93
C GLY A 445 13.34 -27.12 -9.92
N ASN A 446 12.06 -27.36 -10.22
CA ASN A 446 11.62 -28.41 -11.13
C ASN A 446 12.04 -28.03 -12.56
N THR A 447 13.33 -28.22 -12.85
CA THR A 447 13.86 -28.20 -14.20
C THR A 447 13.54 -29.55 -14.79
N GLY A 448 12.53 -29.58 -15.66
CA GLY A 448 12.33 -30.70 -16.57
C GLY A 448 13.58 -30.88 -17.43
N GLY A 449 14.50 -31.72 -16.95
CA GLY A 449 15.42 -32.59 -17.68
C GLY A 449 16.29 -32.00 -18.78
N GLY A 450 17.61 -32.02 -18.58
CA GLY A 450 18.54 -32.25 -19.68
C GLY A 450 19.98 -31.74 -19.59
N GLY A 451 20.73 -32.18 -18.56
CA GLY A 451 22.13 -32.58 -18.75
C GLY A 451 23.25 -31.52 -18.70
N GLY A 452 24.23 -31.79 -17.84
CA GLY A 452 25.64 -31.73 -18.24
C GLY A 452 26.45 -30.54 -17.72
N ASN A 453 27.17 -30.79 -16.62
CA ASN A 453 28.33 -30.05 -16.16
C ASN A 453 29.39 -29.88 -17.28
N THR A 454 29.92 -28.66 -17.48
CA THR A 454 31.36 -28.28 -17.43
C THR A 454 31.55 -26.87 -18.01
N GLY A 455 32.42 -26.08 -17.36
CA GLY A 455 32.54 -24.64 -17.59
C GLY A 455 33.14 -24.20 -18.91
N GLY A 456 33.11 -22.88 -19.13
CA GLY A 456 33.83 -22.20 -20.21
C GLY A 456 33.10 -20.93 -20.65
N GLY A 457 33.74 -19.78 -20.48
CA GLY A 457 33.21 -18.47 -20.85
C GLY A 457 32.83 -18.39 -22.33
N GLY A 458 31.65 -17.85 -22.59
CA GLY A 458 31.13 -17.58 -23.92
C GLY A 458 29.97 -16.60 -23.80
N ASN A 459 30.02 -15.54 -24.60
CA ASN A 459 29.01 -14.50 -24.74
C ASN A 459 27.63 -15.10 -25.07
N THR A 460 26.84 -15.44 -24.06
CA THR A 460 25.47 -15.93 -24.22
C THR A 460 24.53 -14.73 -24.25
N THR A 461 23.79 -14.59 -25.36
CA THR A 461 22.67 -13.65 -25.48
C THR A 461 21.76 -13.76 -24.26
N PRO A 462 21.45 -12.66 -23.56
CA PRO A 462 20.63 -12.72 -22.34
C PRO A 462 19.23 -13.30 -22.64
N ASP A 463 18.81 -14.26 -21.83
CA ASP A 463 17.54 -14.99 -22.00
C ASP A 463 16.39 -14.25 -21.31
N GLY A 464 15.63 -13.48 -22.09
CA GLY A 464 14.56 -12.59 -21.64
C GLY A 464 13.49 -13.22 -20.75
N PRO A 465 12.90 -14.38 -21.12
CA PRO A 465 11.95 -15.09 -20.28
C PRO A 465 12.50 -15.48 -18.91
N THR A 466 13.73 -15.98 -18.83
CA THR A 466 14.39 -16.36 -17.58
C THR A 466 14.68 -15.11 -16.73
N LEU A 467 15.22 -14.06 -17.36
CA LEU A 467 15.44 -12.77 -16.70
C LEU A 467 14.14 -12.16 -16.15
N TYR A 468 13.04 -12.23 -16.89
CA TYR A 468 11.73 -11.77 -16.41
C TYR A 468 11.22 -12.62 -15.26
N ALA A 469 11.34 -13.96 -15.35
CA ALA A 469 10.92 -14.88 -14.29
C ALA A 469 11.68 -14.64 -12.97
N ASP A 470 12.97 -14.32 -13.08
CA ASP A 470 13.87 -14.08 -11.95
C ASP A 470 13.66 -12.71 -11.31
N ASN A 471 13.47 -11.66 -12.12
CA ASN A 471 13.55 -10.28 -11.66
C ASN A 471 12.20 -9.57 -11.59
N CYS A 472 11.20 -10.02 -12.36
CA CYS A 472 9.96 -9.27 -12.57
C CYS A 472 8.72 -10.04 -12.11
N ALA A 473 8.71 -11.37 -12.27
CA ALA A 473 7.50 -12.17 -12.15
C ALA A 473 6.94 -12.28 -10.72
N SER A 474 7.74 -12.04 -9.68
CA SER A 474 7.24 -11.98 -8.28
C SER A 474 6.25 -10.84 -8.06
N CYS A 475 6.50 -9.68 -8.66
CA CYS A 475 5.67 -8.48 -8.48
C CYS A 475 4.69 -8.27 -9.64
N HIS A 476 5.07 -8.71 -10.83
CA HIS A 476 4.29 -8.48 -12.04
C HIS A 476 3.61 -9.74 -12.56
N GLY A 477 3.63 -10.87 -11.84
CA GLY A 477 3.04 -12.13 -12.31
C GLY A 477 3.91 -12.83 -13.36
N THR A 478 3.64 -14.12 -13.60
CA THR A 478 4.37 -14.95 -14.57
C THR A 478 4.41 -14.29 -15.95
N LEU A 479 5.44 -14.58 -16.77
CA LEU A 479 5.60 -13.95 -18.08
C LEU A 479 4.33 -13.99 -18.94
N ALA A 480 3.63 -15.13 -18.97
CA ALA A 480 2.39 -15.30 -19.73
C ALA A 480 1.18 -14.50 -19.18
N ASN A 481 1.19 -14.15 -17.90
CA ASN A 481 0.09 -13.46 -17.20
C ASN A 481 0.59 -12.19 -16.50
N THR A 482 1.57 -11.53 -17.11
CA THR A 482 2.18 -10.36 -16.48
C THR A 482 1.17 -9.21 -16.36
N SER A 483 1.17 -8.50 -15.23
CA SER A 483 0.42 -7.27 -15.00
C SER A 483 1.07 -6.04 -15.65
N LYS A 484 2.26 -6.22 -16.26
CA LYS A 484 2.96 -5.22 -17.07
C LYS A 484 3.28 -5.75 -18.47
N PRO A 485 2.29 -6.25 -19.21
CA PRO A 485 2.53 -6.73 -20.56
C PRO A 485 2.88 -5.54 -21.47
N GLY A 486 3.66 -5.79 -22.53
CA GLY A 486 3.96 -4.84 -23.60
C GLY A 486 4.84 -3.65 -23.21
N ARG A 487 5.61 -3.73 -22.12
CA ARG A 487 6.53 -2.64 -21.74
C ARG A 487 7.78 -2.67 -22.60
N THR A 488 8.14 -1.52 -23.16
CA THR A 488 9.38 -1.38 -23.94
C THR A 488 10.60 -1.33 -23.03
N ALA A 489 11.78 -1.66 -23.56
CA ALA A 489 13.03 -1.62 -22.79
C ALA A 489 13.30 -0.23 -22.19
N SER A 490 12.97 0.84 -22.93
CA SER A 490 13.08 2.21 -22.42
C SER A 490 12.10 2.53 -21.30
N GLN A 491 10.87 1.99 -21.34
CA GLN A 491 9.89 2.13 -20.26
C GLN A 491 10.30 1.34 -19.03
N ILE A 492 10.83 0.13 -19.21
CA ILE A 492 11.35 -0.69 -18.11
C ILE A 492 12.57 0.01 -17.48
N GLN A 493 13.52 0.48 -18.29
CA GLN A 493 14.69 1.21 -17.79
C GLN A 493 14.28 2.49 -17.06
N SER A 494 13.35 3.27 -17.62
CA SER A 494 12.85 4.49 -16.96
C SER A 494 12.11 4.17 -15.66
N ALA A 495 11.39 3.05 -15.58
CA ALA A 495 10.74 2.60 -14.35
C ALA A 495 11.77 2.21 -13.29
N ILE A 496 12.86 1.54 -13.67
CA ILE A 496 13.98 1.21 -12.78
C ILE A 496 14.67 2.48 -12.28
N ASP A 497 15.06 3.38 -13.19
CA ASP A 497 15.81 4.60 -12.85
C ASP A 497 14.99 5.56 -11.96
N ASN A 498 13.66 5.60 -12.14
CA ASN A 498 12.75 6.43 -11.33
C ASN A 498 12.12 5.67 -10.15
N ASN A 499 12.60 4.46 -9.84
CA ASN A 499 12.10 3.59 -8.77
C ASN A 499 10.56 3.36 -8.80
N VAL A 500 9.97 3.30 -9.99
CA VAL A 500 8.52 3.16 -10.17
C VAL A 500 8.08 1.80 -9.66
N GLY A 501 7.18 1.79 -8.67
CA GLY A 501 6.73 0.54 -8.03
C GLY A 501 7.83 -0.19 -7.25
N GLY A 502 8.91 0.50 -6.87
CA GLY A 502 10.02 -0.11 -6.14
C GLY A 502 11.06 -0.80 -7.02
N MET A 503 11.11 -0.54 -8.33
CA MET A 503 11.99 -1.25 -9.29
C MET A 503 13.49 -0.89 -9.22
N GLN A 504 13.93 0.05 -8.37
CA GLN A 504 15.31 0.58 -8.38
C GLN A 504 16.40 -0.47 -8.08
N PHE A 505 16.06 -1.58 -7.43
CA PHE A 505 16.99 -2.69 -7.18
C PHE A 505 17.46 -3.42 -8.45
N LEU A 506 16.73 -3.23 -9.56
CA LEU A 506 17.06 -3.78 -10.86
C LEU A 506 18.08 -2.93 -11.63
N ASN A 507 18.65 -1.88 -11.02
CA ASN A 507 19.66 -1.03 -11.67
C ASN A 507 20.98 -1.77 -12.01
N THR A 508 21.10 -3.01 -11.53
CA THR A 508 22.22 -3.93 -11.82
C THR A 508 22.05 -4.65 -13.16
N LEU A 509 20.84 -4.66 -13.74
CA LEU A 509 20.60 -5.21 -15.08
C LEU A 509 21.24 -4.32 -16.14
N SER A 510 21.97 -4.93 -17.07
CA SER A 510 22.52 -4.23 -18.23
C SER A 510 21.42 -3.87 -19.23
N ALA A 511 21.67 -2.87 -20.08
CA ALA A 511 20.73 -2.45 -21.12
C ALA A 511 20.34 -3.61 -22.07
N ALA A 512 21.23 -4.58 -22.29
CA ALA A 512 20.96 -5.77 -23.10
C ALA A 512 20.01 -6.75 -22.40
N GLU A 513 20.12 -6.90 -21.08
CA GLU A 513 19.21 -7.73 -20.26
C GLU A 513 17.83 -7.09 -20.16
N VAL A 514 17.75 -5.77 -19.98
CA VAL A 514 16.49 -5.03 -19.95
C VAL A 514 15.78 -5.10 -21.31
N GLN A 515 16.53 -5.05 -22.42
CA GLN A 515 15.99 -5.25 -23.76
C GLN A 515 15.46 -6.67 -23.96
N ALA A 516 16.19 -7.70 -23.52
CA ALA A 516 15.74 -9.08 -23.62
C ALA A 516 14.45 -9.33 -22.82
N ILE A 517 14.31 -8.72 -21.63
CA ILE A 517 13.08 -8.77 -20.84
C ILE A 517 11.91 -8.13 -21.60
N ALA A 518 12.12 -6.95 -22.18
CA ALA A 518 11.09 -6.24 -22.94
C ALA A 518 10.59 -7.06 -24.13
N ASP A 519 11.51 -7.69 -24.87
CA ASP A 519 11.19 -8.51 -26.03
C ASP A 519 10.42 -9.80 -25.66
N ALA A 520 10.56 -10.26 -24.41
CA ALA A 520 9.89 -11.45 -23.89
C ALA A 520 8.46 -11.19 -23.38
N LEU A 521 8.11 -9.93 -23.07
CA LEU A 521 6.80 -9.59 -22.51
C LEU A 521 5.68 -9.85 -23.53
N PRO A 522 4.57 -10.49 -23.13
CA PRO A 522 3.39 -10.57 -23.98
C PRO A 522 2.84 -9.16 -24.24
N ALA A 523 2.18 -8.97 -25.38
CA ALA A 523 1.66 -7.66 -25.78
C ALA A 523 0.72 -7.04 -24.74
N GLY A 524 0.88 -5.73 -24.49
CA GLY A 524 0.28 -4.99 -23.39
C GLY A 524 -1.22 -4.74 -23.51
N ASN A 525 -1.98 -5.06 -22.46
CA ASN A 525 -3.28 -4.45 -22.16
C ASN A 525 -3.00 -3.17 -21.34
N THR A 526 -3.34 -2.01 -21.88
CA THR A 526 -2.78 -0.72 -21.46
C THR A 526 -3.64 0.05 -20.46
N GLY A 527 -3.50 -0.29 -19.18
CA GLY A 527 -3.22 0.74 -18.17
C GLY A 527 -4.36 1.22 -17.27
N GLY A 528 -3.94 1.79 -16.13
CA GLY A 528 -4.78 2.53 -15.19
C GLY A 528 -4.24 3.95 -14.96
N GLY A 529 -5.07 4.78 -14.32
CA GLY A 529 -4.64 5.99 -13.61
C GLY A 529 -5.66 7.14 -13.60
N GLY A 530 -6.51 7.20 -12.56
CA GLY A 530 -7.18 8.44 -12.12
C GLY A 530 -8.65 8.31 -11.71
N GLY A 531 -8.93 8.03 -10.43
CA GLY A 531 -10.10 8.53 -9.69
C GLY A 531 -11.50 8.04 -10.06
N GLY A 532 -11.80 6.76 -9.89
CA GLY A 532 -13.16 6.20 -9.86
C GLY A 532 -13.14 4.78 -9.27
N PRO A 533 -14.27 4.23 -8.79
CA PRO A 533 -14.32 2.85 -8.28
C PRO A 533 -13.71 1.88 -9.30
N ASP A 534 -13.02 0.84 -8.84
CA ASP A 534 -12.34 -0.13 -9.70
C ASP A 534 -13.33 -0.72 -10.75
N TYR A 535 -13.17 -0.31 -12.02
CA TYR A 535 -13.98 -0.71 -13.17
C TYR A 535 -13.35 -1.88 -13.96
N SER A 536 -12.39 -2.61 -13.38
CA SER A 536 -11.78 -3.77 -14.05
C SER A 536 -12.76 -4.93 -14.22
N ASP A 537 -13.83 -4.97 -13.41
CA ASP A 537 -14.99 -5.84 -13.60
C ASP A 537 -16.30 -5.04 -13.45
N CYS A 538 -16.88 -4.64 -14.58
CA CYS A 538 -18.16 -3.93 -14.61
C CYS A 538 -19.36 -4.89 -14.53
N THR A 539 -19.14 -6.22 -14.59
CA THR A 539 -20.20 -7.23 -14.73
C THR A 539 -21.14 -7.33 -13.54
N ALA A 540 -20.71 -6.83 -12.38
CA ALA A 540 -21.55 -6.69 -11.20
C ALA A 540 -22.75 -5.76 -11.42
N CYS A 541 -22.66 -4.82 -12.36
CA CYS A 541 -23.76 -3.94 -12.73
C CYS A 541 -24.17 -4.11 -14.21
N HIS A 542 -23.21 -4.41 -15.10
CA HIS A 542 -23.29 -4.16 -16.54
C HIS A 542 -22.43 -5.01 -17.46
N ALA A 543 -22.80 -5.09 -18.74
CA ALA A 543 -21.91 -5.75 -19.70
C ALA A 543 -20.56 -5.01 -19.78
N GLN A 544 -19.49 -5.74 -20.11
CA GLN A 544 -18.14 -5.20 -20.21
C GLN A 544 -17.55 -5.45 -21.61
N PRO A 545 -17.41 -4.40 -22.44
CA PRO A 545 -17.95 -3.04 -22.26
C PRO A 545 -19.50 -3.01 -22.30
N PRO A 546 -20.16 -1.93 -21.82
CA PRO A 546 -21.61 -1.81 -21.85
C PRO A 546 -22.14 -2.04 -23.27
N ASN A 547 -23.11 -2.94 -23.40
CA ASN A 547 -23.65 -3.32 -24.70
C ASN A 547 -25.15 -3.62 -24.62
N GLY A 548 -25.86 -3.32 -25.70
CA GLY A 548 -27.31 -3.41 -25.78
C GLY A 548 -28.03 -2.17 -25.24
N ASN A 549 -29.36 -2.16 -25.38
CA ASN A 549 -30.19 -0.98 -25.14
C ASN A 549 -30.85 -0.97 -23.74
N SER A 550 -30.51 -1.93 -22.89
CA SER A 550 -31.13 -2.09 -21.57
C SER A 550 -30.33 -1.37 -20.51
N PHE A 551 -30.93 -0.31 -19.94
CA PHE A 551 -30.30 0.49 -18.88
C PHE A 551 -29.78 -0.38 -17.73
N PRO A 552 -28.64 -0.01 -17.13
CA PRO A 552 -27.76 1.10 -17.57
C PRO A 552 -26.84 0.90 -18.84
N ASN A 553 -26.98 -0.20 -19.61
CA ASN A 553 -26.14 -0.44 -20.80
C ASN A 553 -26.56 0.49 -21.94
N THR A 554 -25.59 0.87 -22.78
CA THR A 554 -25.82 1.66 -24.00
C THR A 554 -25.15 0.97 -25.19
N ALA A 555 -25.89 0.81 -26.30
CA ALA A 555 -25.37 0.20 -27.52
C ALA A 555 -24.52 1.19 -28.34
N GLY A 556 -23.46 0.71 -28.97
CA GLY A 556 -22.57 1.51 -29.84
C GLY A 556 -21.54 0.63 -30.55
N ALA A 557 -20.48 1.23 -31.11
CA ALA A 557 -19.44 0.52 -31.87
C ALA A 557 -18.42 -0.30 -31.03
N HIS A 558 -18.71 -0.61 -29.76
CA HIS A 558 -17.81 -1.38 -28.89
C HIS A 558 -17.36 -2.70 -29.51
N ALA A 559 -18.25 -3.42 -30.21
CA ALA A 559 -17.91 -4.70 -30.84
C ALA A 559 -16.83 -4.57 -31.94
N ALA A 560 -16.86 -3.48 -32.71
CA ALA A 560 -15.88 -3.25 -33.78
C ALA A 560 -14.50 -2.92 -33.21
N HIS A 561 -14.45 -2.06 -32.18
CA HIS A 561 -13.19 -1.66 -31.55
C HIS A 561 -12.59 -2.77 -30.67
N LYS A 562 -13.41 -3.58 -29.97
CA LYS A 562 -12.94 -4.73 -29.18
C LYS A 562 -12.26 -5.81 -30.04
N ALA A 563 -12.59 -5.88 -31.32
CA ALA A 563 -11.96 -6.82 -32.26
C ALA A 563 -10.53 -6.38 -32.66
N LEU A 564 -10.12 -5.15 -32.33
CA LEU A 564 -8.78 -4.64 -32.64
C LEU A 564 -7.76 -5.12 -31.59
N PRO A 565 -6.63 -5.69 -32.02
CA PRO A 565 -5.48 -5.95 -31.15
C PRO A 565 -5.05 -4.65 -30.43
N GLY A 566 -4.81 -4.73 -29.12
CA GLY A 566 -4.42 -3.57 -28.30
C GLY A 566 -5.58 -2.69 -27.80
N VAL A 567 -6.83 -2.93 -28.23
CA VAL A 567 -8.03 -2.27 -27.66
C VAL A 567 -8.83 -3.24 -26.78
N GLY A 568 -9.24 -4.39 -27.31
CA GLY A 568 -9.87 -5.45 -26.52
C GLY A 568 -11.00 -4.99 -25.58
N THR A 569 -10.89 -5.32 -24.29
CA THR A 569 -11.81 -4.88 -23.22
C THR A 569 -11.28 -3.67 -22.43
N ASP A 570 -10.21 -3.04 -22.92
CA ASP A 570 -9.61 -1.88 -22.27
C ASP A 570 -10.42 -0.62 -22.62
N CYS A 571 -11.40 -0.32 -21.77
CA CYS A 571 -12.25 0.86 -21.91
C CYS A 571 -11.45 2.17 -21.79
N SER A 572 -10.26 2.15 -21.17
CA SER A 572 -9.46 3.37 -20.96
C SER A 572 -8.98 3.97 -22.29
N VAL A 573 -8.81 3.16 -23.35
CA VAL A 573 -8.45 3.61 -24.70
C VAL A 573 -9.40 4.69 -25.24
N CYS A 574 -10.68 4.63 -24.87
CA CYS A 574 -11.71 5.57 -25.32
C CYS A 574 -12.38 6.37 -24.19
N HIS A 575 -12.11 6.07 -22.91
CA HIS A 575 -12.73 6.73 -21.75
C HIS A 575 -11.70 7.30 -20.74
N THR A 576 -10.48 7.60 -21.18
CA THR A 576 -9.45 8.17 -20.30
C THR A 576 -9.90 9.49 -19.69
N GLY A 577 -9.88 9.57 -18.36
CA GLY A 577 -10.22 10.78 -17.59
C GLY A 577 -11.70 11.17 -17.66
N ARG A 578 -12.60 10.21 -17.88
CA ARG A 578 -14.05 10.42 -17.94
C ARG A 578 -14.77 9.81 -16.74
N ASP A 579 -15.85 10.47 -16.31
CA ASP A 579 -16.60 10.12 -15.10
C ASP A 579 -17.82 9.22 -15.41
N HIS A 580 -18.25 8.43 -14.42
CA HIS A 580 -19.51 7.67 -14.50
C HIS A 580 -20.72 8.55 -14.17
N ASN A 581 -21.08 9.43 -15.10
CA ASN A 581 -22.15 10.44 -14.95
C ASN A 581 -23.46 10.10 -15.72
N GLY A 582 -23.55 8.89 -16.28
CA GLY A 582 -24.72 8.46 -17.07
C GLY A 582 -24.77 9.01 -18.50
N GLN A 583 -23.70 9.64 -18.98
CA GLN A 583 -23.47 10.00 -20.39
C GLN A 583 -22.38 9.10 -20.98
N VAL A 584 -22.31 9.03 -22.31
CA VAL A 584 -21.16 8.41 -22.98
C VAL A 584 -20.16 9.49 -23.33
N ASP A 585 -19.17 9.65 -22.46
CA ASP A 585 -18.08 10.61 -22.64
C ASP A 585 -16.84 9.89 -23.17
N LEU A 586 -16.27 10.37 -24.28
CA LEU A 586 -15.04 9.80 -24.84
C LEU A 586 -13.81 10.64 -24.46
N GLY A 587 -12.75 9.99 -24.01
CA GLY A 587 -11.46 10.59 -23.69
C GLY A 587 -10.33 9.67 -24.14
N PHE A 588 -9.34 10.23 -24.83
CA PHE A 588 -8.29 9.44 -25.48
C PHE A 588 -6.92 9.71 -24.82
N PRO A 589 -6.10 8.68 -24.60
CA PRO A 589 -4.69 8.86 -24.24
C PRO A 589 -3.93 9.61 -25.34
N THR A 590 -2.91 10.39 -24.95
CA THR A 590 -2.05 11.12 -25.90
C THR A 590 -1.30 10.21 -26.89
N ALA A 591 -1.14 8.93 -26.56
CA ALA A 591 -0.59 7.93 -27.48
C ALA A 591 -1.43 7.74 -28.75
N PHE A 592 -2.71 8.14 -28.74
CA PHE A 592 -3.62 8.03 -29.87
C PHE A 592 -3.74 9.33 -30.69
N ASP A 593 -2.96 10.36 -30.33
CA ASP A 593 -2.91 11.60 -31.10
C ASP A 593 -2.37 11.32 -32.51
N ALA A 594 -3.12 11.74 -33.53
CA ALA A 594 -2.63 11.72 -34.88
C ALA A 594 -1.57 12.81 -35.09
N LYS A 595 -0.76 12.66 -36.14
CA LYS A 595 0.28 13.63 -36.51
C LYS A 595 -0.25 15.07 -36.69
N ASN A 596 -1.53 15.21 -37.04
CA ASN A 596 -2.19 16.47 -37.35
C ASN A 596 -2.94 17.10 -36.17
N GLY A 597 -2.97 16.50 -34.98
CA GLY A 597 -3.58 17.11 -33.80
C GLY A 597 -3.92 16.14 -32.68
N VAL A 598 -4.46 16.69 -31.59
CA VAL A 598 -4.88 15.93 -30.41
C VAL A 598 -6.17 15.17 -30.70
N ALA A 599 -6.22 13.89 -30.33
CA ALA A 599 -7.38 13.03 -30.44
C ALA A 599 -8.58 13.67 -29.72
N THR A 600 -9.68 13.89 -30.46
CA THR A 600 -10.81 14.69 -29.99
C THR A 600 -12.13 14.00 -30.27
N ASP A 601 -12.97 13.92 -29.24
CA ASP A 601 -14.41 13.70 -29.39
C ASP A 601 -15.08 15.02 -29.80
N ASN A 602 -15.76 15.02 -30.93
CA ASN A 602 -16.42 16.23 -31.43
C ASN A 602 -17.79 16.47 -30.75
N GLY A 603 -18.25 15.57 -29.87
CA GLY A 603 -19.51 15.69 -29.13
C GLY A 603 -20.77 15.51 -29.98
N ASN A 604 -20.62 15.07 -31.23
CA ASN A 604 -21.70 14.90 -32.21
C ASN A 604 -21.78 13.47 -32.77
N GLY A 605 -21.17 12.50 -32.09
CA GLY A 605 -21.07 11.14 -32.60
C GLY A 605 -19.86 10.91 -33.51
N THR A 606 -18.97 11.88 -33.72
CA THR A 606 -17.74 11.68 -34.53
C THR A 606 -16.48 12.00 -33.72
N CYS A 607 -15.37 11.38 -34.11
CA CYS A 607 -14.06 11.65 -33.55
C CYS A 607 -13.11 12.21 -34.60
N SER A 608 -12.16 13.05 -34.21
CA SER A 608 -11.16 13.65 -35.11
C SER A 608 -9.74 13.50 -34.55
N ASN A 609 -8.75 13.58 -35.44
CA ASN A 609 -7.32 13.56 -35.09
C ASN A 609 -6.86 12.31 -34.30
N ILE A 610 -7.54 11.17 -34.51
CA ILE A 610 -7.16 9.89 -33.89
C ILE A 610 -6.28 9.10 -34.86
N ILE A 611 -5.15 8.59 -34.38
CA ILE A 611 -4.16 7.85 -35.19
C ILE A 611 -4.77 6.60 -35.85
N CYS A 612 -5.66 5.89 -35.16
CA CYS A 612 -6.38 4.70 -35.67
C CYS A 612 -7.20 4.99 -36.94
N HIS A 613 -7.66 6.24 -37.10
CA HIS A 613 -8.42 6.69 -38.27
C HIS A 613 -7.59 7.59 -39.18
N GLY A 614 -6.25 7.55 -39.04
CA GLY A 614 -5.30 8.33 -39.82
C GLY A 614 -5.48 9.84 -39.68
N GLY A 615 -5.96 10.29 -38.52
CA GLY A 615 -6.23 11.70 -38.25
C GLY A 615 -7.41 12.28 -39.01
N LYS A 616 -8.24 11.44 -39.66
CA LYS A 616 -9.48 11.87 -40.31
C LYS A 616 -10.65 11.87 -39.34
N THR A 617 -11.66 12.68 -39.66
CA THR A 617 -12.95 12.63 -38.96
C THR A 617 -13.65 11.31 -39.28
N THR A 618 -14.06 10.59 -38.24
CA THR A 618 -14.74 9.31 -38.37
C THR A 618 -16.18 9.50 -38.87
N PRO A 619 -16.79 8.45 -39.43
CA PRO A 619 -18.24 8.32 -39.43
C PRO A 619 -18.81 8.37 -38.01
N ASP A 620 -20.13 8.49 -37.92
CA ASP A 620 -20.86 8.39 -36.65
C ASP A 620 -20.51 7.08 -35.92
N TRP A 621 -20.14 7.15 -34.64
CA TRP A 621 -19.67 6.00 -33.87
C TRP A 621 -20.81 5.14 -33.32
N TRP A 622 -22.07 5.59 -33.44
CA TRP A 622 -23.24 4.81 -33.05
C TRP A 622 -23.73 3.89 -34.17
N ASN A 623 -23.73 4.40 -35.41
CA ASN A 623 -24.33 3.70 -36.56
C ASN A 623 -23.48 3.70 -37.84
N GLY A 624 -22.38 4.45 -37.87
CA GLY A 624 -21.48 4.53 -39.01
C GLY A 624 -20.52 3.34 -39.09
N SER A 625 -19.96 3.12 -40.28
CA SER A 625 -18.95 2.08 -40.50
C SER A 625 -17.99 2.44 -41.62
N ILE A 626 -16.79 1.85 -41.58
CA ILE A 626 -15.80 1.90 -42.65
C ILE A 626 -15.50 0.47 -43.08
N ASN A 627 -15.56 0.19 -44.38
CA ASN A 627 -15.03 -1.05 -44.93
C ASN A 627 -13.53 -0.91 -45.20
N VAL A 628 -12.73 -1.41 -44.25
CA VAL A 628 -11.26 -1.34 -44.28
C VAL A 628 -10.67 -1.89 -45.59
N ASN A 629 -11.29 -2.93 -46.16
CA ASN A 629 -10.76 -3.61 -47.35
C ASN A 629 -11.00 -2.85 -48.66
N SER A 630 -11.84 -1.81 -48.67
CA SER A 630 -12.19 -1.08 -49.90
C SER A 630 -12.12 0.44 -49.79
N GLN A 631 -12.22 0.99 -48.58
CA GLN A 631 -12.31 2.43 -48.33
C GLN A 631 -10.99 3.00 -47.77
N CYS A 632 -9.85 2.64 -48.38
CA CYS A 632 -8.52 3.01 -47.89
C CYS A 632 -8.36 4.53 -47.69
N THR A 633 -8.96 5.36 -48.55
CA THR A 633 -8.88 6.83 -48.45
C THR A 633 -9.67 7.43 -47.29
N SER A 634 -10.51 6.64 -46.61
CA SER A 634 -11.18 7.07 -45.37
C SER A 634 -10.21 7.16 -44.19
N CYS A 635 -9.07 6.45 -44.25
CA CYS A 635 -8.02 6.50 -43.22
C CYS A 635 -6.70 7.06 -43.77
N HIS A 636 -6.36 6.80 -45.03
CA HIS A 636 -5.10 7.24 -45.62
C HIS A 636 -5.26 8.57 -46.37
N ALA A 637 -4.56 9.61 -45.92
CA ALA A 637 -4.48 10.90 -46.60
C ALA A 637 -3.35 10.93 -47.65
N SER A 638 -3.49 11.78 -48.66
CA SER A 638 -2.37 12.08 -49.58
C SER A 638 -1.40 13.03 -48.91
N GLY A 639 -0.09 12.81 -49.09
CA GLY A 639 0.97 13.69 -48.61
C GLY A 639 1.66 13.19 -47.35
N THR A 640 2.02 14.11 -46.46
CA THR A 640 2.85 13.83 -45.28
C THR A 640 2.19 14.29 -43.98
N THR A 641 0.91 14.69 -44.04
CA THR A 641 0.18 15.33 -42.95
C THR A 641 -0.28 14.35 -41.87
N ALA A 642 -0.41 13.07 -42.19
CA ALA A 642 -0.64 11.98 -41.22
C ALA A 642 0.48 10.93 -41.29
N TYR A 643 0.67 10.16 -40.22
CA TYR A 643 1.69 9.09 -40.16
C TYR A 643 1.48 8.03 -41.25
N ASN A 644 0.22 7.67 -41.50
CA ASN A 644 -0.17 6.67 -42.48
C ASN A 644 -0.43 7.25 -43.89
N SER A 645 0.02 8.48 -44.18
CA SER A 645 -0.25 9.13 -45.47
C SER A 645 0.55 8.50 -46.61
N TYR A 646 -0.05 8.42 -47.80
CA TYR A 646 0.67 8.03 -49.00
C TYR A 646 1.28 9.28 -49.67
N ASN A 647 2.60 9.27 -49.88
CA ASN A 647 3.31 10.34 -50.63
C ASN A 647 4.30 9.80 -51.67
N SER A 648 4.63 8.51 -51.64
CA SER A 648 5.62 7.91 -52.52
C SER A 648 5.02 7.43 -53.84
N GLY A 649 5.90 7.13 -54.80
CA GLY A 649 5.50 6.58 -56.10
C GLY A 649 4.61 7.52 -56.91
N LYS A 650 3.57 6.96 -57.55
CA LYS A 650 2.63 7.70 -58.42
C LYS A 650 1.19 7.67 -57.88
N HIS A 651 1.01 7.56 -56.57
CA HIS A 651 -0.30 7.50 -55.92
C HIS A 651 -1.24 8.64 -56.37
N SER A 652 -0.77 9.90 -56.37
CA SER A 652 -1.57 11.05 -56.78
C SER A 652 -2.09 10.94 -58.22
N LYS A 653 -1.31 10.34 -59.13
CA LYS A 653 -1.73 10.11 -60.52
C LYS A 653 -2.81 9.03 -60.63
N HIS A 654 -2.67 7.91 -59.91
CA HIS A 654 -3.62 6.80 -60.01
C HIS A 654 -4.93 7.10 -59.29
N ILE A 655 -4.86 7.70 -58.10
CA ILE A 655 -6.04 8.13 -57.36
C ILE A 655 -6.74 9.28 -58.10
N GLY A 656 -6.00 10.24 -58.67
CA GLY A 656 -6.57 11.30 -59.50
C GLY A 656 -7.25 10.80 -60.79
N LYS A 657 -6.98 9.56 -61.22
CA LYS A 657 -7.66 8.87 -62.32
C LYS A 657 -8.82 7.98 -61.87
N GLY A 658 -9.14 7.95 -60.58
CA GLY A 658 -10.22 7.15 -60.01
C GLY A 658 -9.88 5.67 -59.75
N TYR A 659 -8.60 5.28 -59.77
CA TYR A 659 -8.21 3.92 -59.43
C TYR A 659 -8.17 3.74 -57.89
N ALA A 660 -8.84 2.70 -57.40
CA ALA A 660 -8.77 2.30 -56.00
C ALA A 660 -7.39 1.73 -55.63
N CYS A 661 -7.01 1.84 -54.35
CA CYS A 661 -5.75 1.29 -53.85
C CYS A 661 -5.64 -0.23 -54.09
N THR A 662 -6.77 -0.95 -54.02
CA THR A 662 -6.88 -2.39 -54.25
C THR A 662 -6.56 -2.83 -55.68
N VAL A 663 -6.45 -1.89 -56.62
CA VAL A 663 -5.96 -2.18 -57.98
C VAL A 663 -4.50 -2.64 -57.95
N CYS A 664 -3.70 -2.10 -57.04
CA CYS A 664 -2.28 -2.43 -56.89
C CYS A 664 -2.00 -3.22 -55.60
N HIS A 665 -2.72 -2.91 -54.51
CA HIS A 665 -2.48 -3.50 -53.20
C HIS A 665 -3.41 -4.68 -52.94
N ASN A 666 -2.84 -5.83 -52.62
CA ASN A 666 -3.58 -7.02 -52.25
C ASN A 666 -3.89 -6.98 -50.74
N THR A 667 -5.17 -6.83 -50.39
CA THR A 667 -5.62 -6.80 -48.99
C THR A 667 -5.35 -8.10 -48.24
N ALA A 668 -5.26 -9.25 -48.93
CA ALA A 668 -4.90 -10.52 -48.30
C ALA A 668 -3.45 -10.54 -47.80
N LYS A 669 -2.60 -9.61 -48.24
CA LYS A 669 -1.23 -9.45 -47.76
C LYS A 669 -1.12 -8.50 -46.56
N MET A 670 -2.23 -7.92 -46.08
CA MET A 670 -2.27 -6.95 -44.99
C MET A 670 -2.46 -7.62 -43.62
N GLY A 671 -1.66 -8.65 -43.33
CA GLY A 671 -1.87 -9.54 -42.17
C GLY A 671 -1.82 -8.86 -40.80
N SER A 672 -1.06 -7.77 -40.65
CA SER A 672 -0.90 -7.02 -39.39
C SER A 672 -1.39 -5.57 -39.48
N HIS A 673 -2.36 -5.25 -40.34
CA HIS A 673 -2.79 -3.86 -40.61
C HIS A 673 -3.27 -3.05 -39.38
N PHE A 674 -3.60 -3.72 -38.28
CA PHE A 674 -3.96 -3.13 -36.98
C PHE A 674 -3.13 -3.74 -35.83
N GLY A 675 -1.85 -4.01 -36.08
CA GLY A 675 -0.99 -4.75 -35.15
C GLY A 675 -0.65 -3.98 -33.87
N ASP A 676 -0.29 -2.69 -34.00
CA ASP A 676 -0.06 -1.80 -32.87
C ASP A 676 -0.34 -0.34 -33.27
N LEU A 677 -1.56 0.09 -32.96
CA LEU A 677 -2.07 1.42 -33.30
C LEU A 677 -1.58 2.53 -32.36
N THR A 678 -0.75 2.20 -31.36
CA THR A 678 -0.11 3.20 -30.49
C THR A 678 1.19 3.73 -31.07
N THR A 679 1.68 3.14 -32.18
CA THR A 679 2.89 3.58 -32.86
C THR A 679 2.58 4.28 -34.17
N SER A 680 3.46 5.19 -34.58
CA SER A 680 3.41 5.82 -35.89
C SER A 680 4.05 4.99 -37.02
N SER A 681 4.57 3.80 -36.70
CA SER A 681 5.25 2.93 -37.64
C SER A 681 4.25 2.02 -38.34
N PHE A 682 4.47 1.76 -39.63
CA PHE A 682 3.70 0.75 -40.35
C PHE A 682 4.08 -0.65 -39.88
N GLU A 683 3.09 -1.45 -39.49
CA GLU A 683 3.23 -2.82 -39.00
C GLU A 683 3.51 -3.83 -40.13
N THR A 684 3.27 -3.41 -41.37
CA THR A 684 3.62 -4.11 -42.60
C THR A 684 4.16 -3.07 -43.58
N ASP A 685 5.30 -3.36 -44.22
CA ASP A 685 5.81 -2.52 -45.31
C ASP A 685 4.74 -2.42 -46.41
N PRO A 686 4.21 -1.22 -46.71
CA PRO A 686 3.19 -1.04 -47.74
C PRO A 686 3.62 -1.57 -49.10
N ALA A 687 4.92 -1.56 -49.43
CA ALA A 687 5.45 -2.11 -50.67
C ALA A 687 5.20 -3.61 -50.82
N SER A 688 5.26 -4.36 -49.72
CA SER A 688 5.06 -5.82 -49.71
C SER A 688 3.65 -6.24 -50.12
N THR A 689 2.68 -5.35 -49.94
CA THR A 689 1.26 -5.61 -50.26
C THR A 689 0.98 -5.46 -51.76
N ILE A 690 1.92 -4.94 -52.56
CA ILE A 690 1.72 -4.73 -53.99
C ILE A 690 1.71 -6.08 -54.72
N GLY A 691 0.73 -6.24 -55.61
CA GLY A 691 0.60 -7.37 -56.52
C GLY A 691 0.01 -8.65 -55.92
N GLY A 692 -0.32 -9.60 -56.80
CA GLY A 692 -0.92 -10.89 -56.46
C GLY A 692 -2.30 -11.08 -57.09
N GLY A 693 -2.90 -12.26 -56.87
CA GLY A 693 -4.05 -12.76 -57.64
C GLY A 693 -5.31 -11.90 -57.63
N SER A 694 -5.51 -11.04 -56.62
CA SER A 694 -6.66 -10.12 -56.50
C SER A 694 -6.45 -8.75 -57.15
N THR A 695 -5.24 -8.48 -57.67
CA THR A 695 -4.83 -7.15 -58.15
C THR A 695 -4.60 -7.13 -59.67
N LYS A 696 -4.36 -5.95 -60.24
CA LYS A 696 -3.97 -5.77 -61.65
C LYS A 696 -2.45 -5.79 -61.87
N VAL A 697 -1.70 -6.12 -60.83
CA VAL A 697 -0.23 -6.22 -60.82
C VAL A 697 0.15 -7.65 -60.40
N GLY A 698 1.01 -8.34 -61.15
CA GLY A 698 1.40 -9.70 -60.77
C GLY A 698 2.34 -9.73 -59.56
N SER A 699 3.44 -8.98 -59.62
CA SER A 699 4.40 -8.85 -58.52
C SER A 699 5.10 -7.49 -58.50
N TYR A 700 5.76 -7.17 -57.39
CA TYR A 700 6.57 -5.97 -57.19
C TYR A 700 7.88 -6.35 -56.49
N ASP A 701 9.01 -5.87 -57.00
CA ASP A 701 10.36 -6.21 -56.50
C ASP A 701 10.98 -5.11 -55.62
N GLY A 702 10.19 -4.10 -55.23
CA GLY A 702 10.69 -2.91 -54.52
C GLY A 702 11.00 -1.74 -55.43
N ARG A 703 11.03 -1.94 -56.76
CA ARG A 703 11.32 -0.89 -57.74
C ARG A 703 10.42 -0.95 -58.98
N ASN A 704 10.10 -2.15 -59.47
CA ASN A 704 9.34 -2.40 -60.69
C ASN A 704 8.16 -3.33 -60.45
N CYS A 705 7.07 -3.10 -61.19
CA CYS A 705 5.91 -3.99 -61.23
C CYS A 705 6.00 -4.96 -62.43
N SER A 706 5.60 -6.21 -62.25
CA SER A 706 5.55 -7.22 -63.32
C SER A 706 4.11 -7.68 -63.63
N ASN A 707 3.89 -8.26 -64.81
CA ASN A 707 2.60 -8.81 -65.27
C ASN A 707 1.43 -7.82 -65.10
N ILE A 708 1.62 -6.56 -65.53
CA ILE A 708 0.67 -5.46 -65.32
C ILE A 708 -0.41 -5.44 -66.39
N GLN A 709 -1.67 -5.49 -65.99
CA GLN A 709 -2.83 -5.49 -66.91
C GLN A 709 -3.21 -4.08 -67.41
N CYS A 710 -2.66 -3.00 -66.83
CA CYS A 710 -3.09 -1.62 -67.07
C CYS A 710 -2.12 -0.77 -67.91
N HIS A 711 -0.89 -1.24 -68.19
CA HIS A 711 0.17 -0.42 -68.80
C HIS A 711 0.73 -0.94 -70.14
N GLY A 712 0.14 -2.01 -70.70
CA GLY A 712 0.42 -2.46 -72.07
C GLY A 712 1.89 -2.81 -72.36
N GLY A 713 2.61 -3.37 -71.37
CA GLY A 713 4.01 -3.82 -71.52
C GLY A 713 5.09 -2.74 -71.36
N LYS A 714 4.74 -1.50 -71.01
CA LYS A 714 5.72 -0.43 -70.75
C LYS A 714 6.33 -0.56 -69.34
N SER A 715 7.66 -0.54 -69.24
CA SER A 715 8.42 -0.41 -68.00
C SER A 715 8.58 1.07 -67.62
N TRP A 716 8.46 1.42 -66.34
CA TRP A 716 8.53 2.79 -65.82
C TRP A 716 9.43 2.90 -64.61
#